data_AF-A0A6G1EM14-F1
#
_entry.id   AF-A0A6G1EM14-F1
#
_cell.length_a   1.000
_cell.length_b   1.000
_cell.length_c   1.000
_cell.angle_alpha   90.00
_cell.angle_beta   90.00
_cell.angle_gamma   90.00
#
_symmetry.space_group_name_H-M   'P 1'
#
loop_
_entity.id
_entity.type
_entity.pdbx_description
1 polymer ?
#
loop_
_entity_poly.entity_id
_entity_poly.type
_entity_poly.pdbx_seq_one_letter_code
_entity_poly.pdbx_strand_id
1 'polypeptide(L)'
;MLVTSRHGRRAARPAGWNGVADELVGCLVLLAFVAAAAVLWSSYSARSGTRRHERGDRHRSLPGGGGAGAAGPRVTIFSAPLPPPDGGSPARQELAVRSWLALPGNVTVVLLGDHPSAHALAGRLGGRVSVDPAIDISFTGTPFFHSIVARAQAADSDICVLADAEIVLLPETVTLLKHFSKSDLDWFVFSVSRNISAFPYHLADNEKQWVDADISEVSFNKLQEIQSDKWAADGSDRGLIVAWNNPSTPLTAGVMPSFLNGRGAHNWWLIHEVISSEMRLVFDASNLVLGLYPENFIKMSTNSNASYPDGSWEYDVNRHLAAVYGSYCYGLPRRNSPMLYKVVKQFEGYLLSKFEELNLSDSVINKEQNAHADGCSLCKMENNHSAAVSLPHSLEMLLQLAADMNRSVVLAVAGASYRDMLMSWVCRLRHLRITNFVVCALDQETYEFSVLQGLPVFKDQLSPMNVSFDDCHFGTQCFQQVTKVKSRIVLKILRLGYNVLLSDVDVYWFHNPMPFLHSLGPATFAAQSDEFNMTGPINLPRRLNSGFYYARSDNATITAMEMIVKHATNSGLSEQPSFYDILCGKDGANRIGDDTCLEPNTNLTIVFLSRDMFPNGAYSGLWEKKHDVQSACREIGCFIIHNNWVNGRRKKLQRQMASGLWDYDPSSRLCVQNWSDAKRFSVQNDDPVSYD
;
A
#
# COMPACT_ATOMS: atom_id res chain seq x y z
N MET A 1 -12.14 19.25 32.50
CA MET A 1 -12.09 20.25 33.59
C MET A 1 -11.66 21.58 33.00
N LEU A 2 -12.45 22.62 33.23
CA LEU A 2 -12.21 24.02 32.84
C LEU A 2 -10.86 24.53 33.36
N VAL A 3 -10.11 25.32 32.59
CA VAL A 3 -9.61 26.66 32.97
C VAL A 3 -9.24 27.45 31.70
N THR A 4 -9.67 28.71 31.71
CA THR A 4 -9.53 29.76 30.70
C THR A 4 -8.35 30.71 31.01
N SER A 5 -8.03 31.57 30.03
CA SER A 5 -7.32 32.87 30.14
C SER A 5 -5.77 32.83 30.11
N ARG A 6 -5.03 33.81 29.58
CA ARG A 6 -5.32 35.13 28.98
C ARG A 6 -4.03 35.62 28.27
N HIS A 7 -4.19 36.42 27.22
CA HIS A 7 -3.11 37.17 26.56
C HIS A 7 -2.46 38.23 27.46
N GLY A 8 -1.17 38.50 27.23
CA GLY A 8 -0.44 39.67 27.74
C GLY A 8 0.85 39.94 26.95
N ARG A 9 0.99 41.18 26.44
CA ARG A 9 1.98 41.66 25.46
C ARG A 9 3.39 41.93 26.03
N ARG A 10 4.37 41.94 25.11
CA ARG A 10 5.77 42.39 25.21
C ARG A 10 5.94 43.88 25.60
N ALA A 11 7.03 44.16 26.32
CA ALA A 11 7.94 45.31 26.17
C ALA A 11 9.23 44.99 26.97
N ALA A 12 10.42 44.87 26.36
CA ALA A 12 11.42 45.89 26.01
C ALA A 12 12.65 45.81 26.95
N ARG A 13 13.83 45.68 26.34
CA ARG A 13 15.17 45.64 26.98
C ARG A 13 15.62 47.05 27.43
N PRO A 14 16.71 47.14 28.21
CA PRO A 14 17.91 47.74 27.62
C PRO A 14 19.23 47.02 27.93
N ALA A 15 20.26 47.46 27.21
CA ALA A 15 21.57 46.85 26.96
C ALA A 15 22.63 47.13 28.03
N GLY A 16 23.68 46.30 28.06
CA GLY A 16 24.95 46.56 28.73
C GLY A 16 26.08 45.74 28.08
N TRP A 17 27.13 46.44 27.64
CA TRP A 17 28.35 45.91 27.02
C TRP A 17 29.22 45.11 28.01
N ASN A 18 29.90 44.07 27.51
CA ASN A 18 31.27 43.66 27.88
C ASN A 18 31.72 42.54 26.92
N GLY A 19 32.33 42.93 25.80
CA GLY A 19 33.11 42.03 24.94
C GLY A 19 34.57 42.05 25.35
N VAL A 20 35.32 41.04 24.91
CA VAL A 20 36.79 40.85 25.00
C VAL A 20 37.29 39.97 26.18
N ALA A 21 36.48 39.60 27.17
CA ALA A 21 36.91 38.64 28.22
C ALA A 21 36.50 37.17 27.98
N ASP A 22 35.44 36.90 27.21
CA ASP A 22 34.90 35.53 27.02
C ASP A 22 35.57 34.70 25.90
N GLU A 23 36.20 35.33 24.92
CA GLU A 23 36.82 34.59 23.78
C GLU A 23 38.11 33.87 24.16
N LEU A 24 38.86 34.36 25.16
CA LEU A 24 40.09 33.73 25.63
C LEU A 24 39.85 32.53 26.55
N VAL A 25 38.74 32.52 27.30
CA VAL A 25 38.36 31.39 28.16
C VAL A 25 37.78 30.23 27.33
N GLY A 26 37.06 30.54 26.24
CA GLY A 26 36.52 29.53 25.31
C GLY A 26 37.60 28.72 24.58
N CYS A 27 38.70 29.35 24.16
CA CYS A 27 39.77 28.66 23.44
C CYS A 27 40.57 27.69 24.33
N LEU A 28 40.75 28.01 25.62
CA LEU A 28 41.46 27.15 26.57
C LEU A 28 40.64 25.93 27.00
N VAL A 29 39.30 26.04 27.05
CA VAL A 29 38.41 24.91 27.34
C VAL A 29 38.30 23.95 26.14
N LEU A 30 38.32 24.46 24.91
CA LEU A 30 38.30 23.60 23.71
C LEU A 30 39.57 22.75 23.55
N LEU A 31 40.74 23.31 23.85
CA LEU A 31 42.02 22.58 23.79
C LEU A 31 42.11 21.48 24.87
N ALA A 32 41.50 21.68 26.05
CA ALA A 32 41.45 20.68 27.11
C ALA A 32 40.53 19.49 26.77
N PHE A 33 39.41 19.73 26.05
CA PHE A 33 38.49 18.67 25.61
C PHE A 33 39.07 17.81 24.49
N VAL A 34 39.82 18.40 23.56
CA VAL A 34 40.47 17.65 22.46
C VAL A 34 41.59 16.74 22.99
N ALA A 35 42.32 17.17 24.02
CA ALA A 35 43.34 16.35 24.66
C ALA A 35 42.75 15.16 25.46
N ALA A 36 41.59 15.34 26.11
CA ALA A 36 40.93 14.26 26.85
C ALA A 36 40.30 13.19 25.93
N ALA A 37 39.80 13.58 24.75
CA ALA A 37 39.24 12.64 23.76
C ALA A 37 40.32 11.75 23.12
N ALA A 38 41.53 12.28 22.91
CA ALA A 38 42.65 11.52 22.34
C ALA A 38 43.21 10.43 23.30
N VAL A 39 43.14 10.65 24.61
CA VAL A 39 43.61 9.69 25.63
C VAL A 39 42.57 8.57 25.88
N LEU A 40 41.29 8.84 25.67
CA LEU A 40 40.23 7.82 25.73
C LEU A 40 40.19 6.91 24.49
N TRP A 41 40.62 7.42 23.32
CA TRP A 41 40.69 6.63 22.08
C TRP A 41 41.81 5.57 22.10
N SER A 42 42.97 5.89 22.70
CA SER A 42 44.08 4.94 22.80
C SER A 42 43.84 3.82 23.82
N SER A 43 42.95 4.04 24.79
CA SER A 43 42.62 3.08 25.85
C SER A 43 41.52 2.08 25.45
N TYR A 44 40.72 2.38 24.41
CA TYR A 44 39.62 1.53 23.95
C TYR A 44 40.07 0.46 22.93
N SER A 45 41.20 0.67 22.25
CA SER A 45 41.72 -0.24 21.22
C SER A 45 42.43 -1.49 21.78
N ALA A 46 42.55 -1.63 23.10
CA ALA A 46 43.30 -2.72 23.75
C ALA A 46 42.44 -3.71 24.58
N ARG A 47 41.11 -3.59 24.60
CA ARG A 47 40.24 -4.46 25.43
C ARG A 47 38.88 -4.74 24.80
N SER A 48 38.83 -5.69 23.85
CA SER A 48 37.61 -6.46 23.56
C SER A 48 37.91 -7.81 22.91
N GLY A 49 38.76 -8.60 23.57
CA GLY A 49 38.77 -10.05 23.39
C GLY A 49 37.62 -10.69 24.17
N THR A 50 36.91 -11.61 23.52
CA THR A 50 35.96 -12.61 24.06
C THR A 50 34.57 -12.15 24.52
N ARG A 51 33.54 -12.50 23.71
CA ARG A 51 32.34 -13.23 24.17
C ARG A 51 31.52 -13.74 22.98
N ARG A 52 31.38 -15.08 22.92
CA ARG A 52 30.50 -15.86 22.04
C ARG A 52 29.03 -15.58 22.38
N HIS A 53 28.19 -15.44 21.36
CA HIS A 53 26.82 -15.94 21.38
C HIS A 53 26.40 -16.35 19.96
N GLU A 54 25.89 -17.58 19.85
CA GLU A 54 25.54 -18.29 18.63
C GLU A 54 24.36 -17.64 17.90
N ARG A 55 24.52 -17.41 16.60
CA ARG A 55 23.42 -17.19 15.65
C ARG A 55 23.79 -17.88 14.34
N GLY A 56 22.90 -18.76 13.87
CA GLY A 56 23.17 -19.73 12.81
C GLY A 56 23.77 -19.15 11.53
N ASP A 57 24.97 -19.64 11.20
CA ASP A 57 25.68 -19.39 9.96
C ASP A 57 24.91 -19.99 8.77
N ARG A 58 24.48 -19.12 7.84
CA ARG A 58 24.28 -19.54 6.45
C ARG A 58 25.65 -19.54 5.79
N HIS A 59 26.21 -20.73 5.58
CA HIS A 59 27.45 -20.96 4.85
C HIS A 59 27.47 -20.21 3.51
N ARG A 60 28.28 -19.15 3.43
CA ARG A 60 28.88 -18.69 2.16
C ARG A 60 30.00 -19.66 1.80
N SER A 61 29.75 -20.54 0.84
CA SER A 61 30.80 -21.33 0.18
C SER A 61 31.63 -20.40 -0.72
N LEU A 62 32.87 -20.14 -0.32
CA LEU A 62 33.91 -19.57 -1.18
C LEU A 62 34.42 -20.64 -2.15
N PRO A 63 34.49 -20.38 -3.47
CA PRO A 63 35.43 -21.07 -4.34
C PRO A 63 36.74 -20.27 -4.42
N GLY A 64 37.83 -21.03 -4.56
CA GLY A 64 39.21 -20.56 -4.49
C GLY A 64 39.63 -19.60 -5.61
N GLY A 65 40.76 -18.96 -5.35
CA GLY A 65 41.34 -17.93 -6.20
C GLY A 65 41.60 -18.36 -7.64
N GLY A 66 41.09 -17.54 -8.56
CA GLY A 66 41.43 -17.46 -9.96
C GLY A 66 40.88 -16.13 -10.45
N GLY A 67 41.73 -15.27 -11.02
CA GLY A 67 41.39 -13.87 -11.35
C GLY A 67 40.13 -13.75 -12.20
N ALA A 68 39.06 -13.22 -11.61
CA ALA A 68 37.85 -12.79 -12.30
C ALA A 68 37.83 -11.26 -12.29
N GLY A 69 37.74 -10.63 -13.47
CA GLY A 69 37.52 -9.20 -13.59
C GLY A 69 36.28 -8.82 -12.78
N ALA A 70 36.41 -7.83 -11.89
CA ALA A 70 35.36 -7.44 -10.97
C ALA A 70 34.07 -7.10 -11.72
N ALA A 71 33.06 -7.96 -11.61
CA ALA A 71 31.72 -7.68 -12.13
C ALA A 71 31.19 -6.43 -11.41
N GLY A 72 30.72 -5.43 -12.17
CA GLY A 72 30.14 -4.20 -11.60
C GLY A 72 28.87 -4.46 -10.78
N PRO A 73 28.39 -3.46 -10.01
CA PRO A 73 27.23 -3.62 -9.13
C PRO A 73 25.98 -4.04 -9.91
N ARG A 74 25.17 -4.93 -9.31
CA ARG A 74 23.84 -5.30 -9.81
C ARG A 74 22.85 -4.16 -9.54
N VAL A 75 22.38 -3.54 -10.61
CA VAL A 75 21.41 -2.44 -10.54
C VAL A 75 20.04 -2.95 -10.94
N THR A 76 19.06 -2.82 -10.06
CA THR A 76 17.66 -3.14 -10.38
C THR A 76 16.84 -1.88 -10.41
N ILE A 77 16.18 -1.65 -11.54
CA ILE A 77 15.27 -0.52 -11.75
C ILE A 77 13.85 -1.02 -11.55
N PHE A 78 13.16 -0.46 -10.57
CA PHE A 78 11.76 -0.73 -10.28
C PHE A 78 10.89 0.40 -10.79
N SER A 79 9.75 0.03 -11.36
CA SER A 79 8.73 0.98 -11.76
C SER A 79 7.36 0.36 -11.63
N ALA A 80 6.37 1.14 -11.19
CA ALA A 80 4.97 0.70 -11.15
C ALA A 80 4.18 1.48 -12.21
N PRO A 81 4.22 1.05 -13.49
CA PRO A 81 3.53 1.75 -14.56
C PRO A 81 2.02 1.79 -14.27
N LEU A 82 1.45 3.00 -14.30
CA LEU A 82 0.02 3.16 -14.16
C LEU A 82 -0.70 2.58 -15.39
N PRO A 83 -1.86 1.94 -15.23
CA PRO A 83 -2.66 1.48 -16.36
C PRO A 83 -3.29 2.66 -17.12
N PRO A 84 -3.53 2.55 -18.44
CA PRO A 84 -4.26 3.57 -19.20
C PRO A 84 -5.68 3.79 -18.64
N PRO A 85 -6.22 5.02 -18.63
CA PRO A 85 -5.67 6.24 -19.23
C PRO A 85 -4.71 7.02 -18.31
N ASP A 86 -4.57 6.61 -17.05
CA ASP A 86 -3.80 7.37 -16.04
C ASP A 86 -2.28 7.25 -16.22
N GLY A 87 -1.83 6.10 -16.71
CA GLY A 87 -0.49 5.92 -17.23
C GLY A 87 -0.38 6.46 -18.63
N GLY A 88 0.71 7.18 -18.91
CA GLY A 88 1.03 7.69 -20.23
C GLY A 88 1.04 6.60 -21.30
N SER A 89 1.25 7.01 -22.55
CA SER A 89 1.05 6.10 -23.67
C SER A 89 1.95 4.85 -23.56
N PRO A 90 1.47 3.66 -23.98
CA PRO A 90 2.28 2.45 -24.02
C PRO A 90 3.60 2.62 -24.78
N ALA A 91 3.61 3.48 -25.80
CA ALA A 91 4.81 3.83 -26.56
C ALA A 91 5.84 4.59 -25.71
N ARG A 92 5.39 5.52 -24.84
CA ARG A 92 6.27 6.24 -23.91
C ARG A 92 6.86 5.28 -22.87
N GLN A 93 6.04 4.37 -22.35
CA GLN A 93 6.50 3.34 -21.41
C GLN A 93 7.55 2.43 -22.02
N GLU A 94 7.32 1.99 -23.25
CA GLU A 94 8.28 1.17 -23.97
C GLU A 94 9.59 1.93 -24.26
N LEU A 95 9.52 3.20 -24.66
CA LEU A 95 10.70 4.04 -24.87
C LEU A 95 11.53 4.19 -23.58
N ALA A 96 10.87 4.46 -22.44
CA ALA A 96 11.53 4.57 -21.15
C ALA A 96 12.25 3.27 -20.79
N VAL A 97 11.57 2.13 -20.81
CA VAL A 97 12.18 0.85 -20.43
C VAL A 97 13.30 0.43 -21.40
N ARG A 98 13.15 0.68 -22.70
CA ARG A 98 14.23 0.47 -23.69
C ARG A 98 15.49 1.28 -23.34
N SER A 99 15.33 2.52 -22.88
CA SER A 99 16.47 3.32 -22.42
C SER A 99 17.17 2.75 -21.20
N TRP A 100 16.43 2.12 -20.30
CA TRP A 100 16.97 1.49 -19.11
C TRP A 100 17.78 0.24 -19.47
N LEU A 101 17.28 -0.54 -20.43
CA LEU A 101 17.95 -1.73 -20.94
C LEU A 101 19.22 -1.42 -21.74
N ALA A 102 19.31 -0.23 -22.34
CA ALA A 102 20.48 0.26 -23.06
C ALA A 102 21.59 0.79 -22.12
N LEU A 103 21.31 0.93 -20.81
CA LEU A 103 22.32 1.38 -19.84
C LEU A 103 23.48 0.36 -19.70
N PRO A 104 24.72 0.82 -19.55
CA PRO A 104 25.88 -0.06 -19.52
C PRO A 104 26.06 -0.76 -18.17
N GLY A 105 25.98 -2.09 -18.12
CA GLY A 105 26.29 -2.90 -16.93
C GLY A 105 25.28 -4.01 -16.69
N ASN A 106 25.24 -4.51 -15.45
CA ASN A 106 24.27 -5.52 -15.04
C ASN A 106 22.99 -4.81 -14.54
N VAL A 107 22.13 -4.45 -15.49
CA VAL A 107 20.85 -3.76 -15.23
C VAL A 107 19.69 -4.71 -15.50
N THR A 108 18.82 -4.85 -14.52
CA THR A 108 17.54 -5.57 -14.61
C THR A 108 16.37 -4.64 -14.31
N VAL A 109 15.24 -4.86 -14.97
CA VAL A 109 14.02 -4.07 -14.78
C VAL A 109 12.92 -4.93 -14.16
N VAL A 110 12.25 -4.39 -13.15
CA VAL A 110 11.09 -5.01 -12.50
C VAL A 110 9.91 -4.05 -12.60
N LEU A 111 8.90 -4.43 -13.36
CA LEU A 111 7.63 -3.73 -13.44
C LEU A 111 6.72 -4.26 -12.32
N LEU A 112 6.31 -3.38 -11.41
CA LEU A 112 5.52 -3.72 -10.23
C LEU A 112 4.02 -3.53 -10.53
N GLY A 113 3.24 -4.59 -10.33
CA GLY A 113 1.79 -4.61 -10.59
C GLY A 113 1.34 -5.80 -11.44
N ASP A 114 0.03 -6.05 -11.50
CA ASP A 114 -0.55 -7.22 -12.18
C ASP A 114 -1.33 -6.86 -13.47
N HIS A 115 -1.20 -5.63 -13.95
CA HIS A 115 -1.98 -5.19 -15.11
C HIS A 115 -1.46 -5.87 -16.41
N PRO A 116 -2.36 -6.31 -17.34
CA PRO A 116 -1.95 -6.95 -18.59
C PRO A 116 -0.99 -6.13 -19.44
N SER A 117 -1.05 -4.79 -19.37
CA SER A 117 -0.14 -3.92 -20.12
C SER A 117 1.33 -4.07 -19.68
N ALA A 118 1.57 -4.30 -18.39
CA ALA A 118 2.92 -4.51 -17.85
C ALA A 118 3.49 -5.85 -18.34
N HIS A 119 2.67 -6.90 -18.33
CA HIS A 119 3.02 -8.21 -18.89
C HIS A 119 3.29 -8.15 -20.39
N ALA A 120 2.45 -7.45 -21.14
CA ALA A 120 2.65 -7.25 -22.57
C ALA A 120 3.95 -6.48 -22.87
N LEU A 121 4.28 -5.48 -22.06
CA LEU A 121 5.52 -4.72 -22.18
C LEU A 121 6.75 -5.60 -21.87
N ALA A 122 6.73 -6.34 -20.77
CA ALA A 122 7.81 -7.26 -20.41
C ALA A 122 8.02 -8.34 -21.49
N GLY A 123 6.93 -8.94 -22.00
CA GLY A 123 7.00 -9.95 -23.06
C GLY A 123 7.63 -9.43 -24.36
N ARG A 124 7.43 -8.14 -24.71
CA ARG A 124 8.07 -7.53 -25.88
C ARG A 124 9.56 -7.22 -25.68
N LEU A 125 9.97 -6.89 -24.46
CA LEU A 125 11.33 -6.43 -24.15
C LEU A 125 12.27 -7.54 -23.64
N GLY A 126 11.75 -8.75 -23.47
CA GLY A 126 12.55 -9.96 -23.22
C GLY A 126 13.08 -10.10 -21.80
N GLY A 127 14.01 -11.07 -21.61
CA GLY A 127 14.34 -11.66 -20.31
C GLY A 127 15.03 -10.78 -19.26
N ARG A 128 15.33 -9.51 -19.56
CA ARG A 128 15.84 -8.53 -18.57
C ARG A 128 14.73 -7.68 -17.93
N VAL A 129 13.49 -7.84 -18.38
CA VAL A 129 12.30 -7.20 -17.83
C VAL A 129 11.41 -8.27 -17.21
N SER A 130 11.08 -8.11 -15.94
CA SER A 130 10.16 -8.99 -15.21
C SER A 130 8.98 -8.20 -14.68
N VAL A 131 7.87 -8.89 -14.44
CA VAL A 131 6.69 -8.33 -13.77
C VAL A 131 6.56 -8.97 -12.40
N ASP A 132 6.36 -8.16 -11.37
CA ASP A 132 6.09 -8.64 -10.02
C ASP A 132 4.75 -8.09 -9.51
N PRO A 133 3.73 -8.95 -9.37
CA PRO A 133 2.41 -8.54 -8.89
C PRO A 133 2.31 -8.43 -7.36
N ALA A 134 3.38 -8.77 -6.61
CA ALA A 134 3.35 -8.85 -5.14
C ALA A 134 3.48 -7.48 -4.44
N ILE A 135 2.62 -6.53 -4.85
CA ILE A 135 2.45 -5.21 -4.25
C ILE A 135 0.97 -4.96 -3.92
N ASP A 136 0.74 -4.09 -2.94
CA ASP A 136 -0.61 -3.66 -2.57
C ASP A 136 -1.12 -2.60 -3.56
N ILE A 137 -2.44 -2.66 -3.86
CA ILE A 137 -3.13 -1.72 -4.76
C ILE A 137 -4.43 -1.20 -4.13
N SER A 138 -4.86 0.00 -4.50
CA SER A 138 -6.18 0.54 -4.15
C SER A 138 -7.31 -0.20 -4.88
N PHE A 139 -8.55 0.04 -4.46
CA PHE A 139 -9.73 -0.48 -5.15
C PHE A 139 -9.92 0.07 -6.58
N THR A 140 -9.28 1.20 -6.90
CA THR A 140 -9.20 1.79 -8.24
C THR A 140 -8.03 1.24 -9.07
N GLY A 141 -7.19 0.37 -8.50
CA GLY A 141 -6.06 -0.25 -9.19
C GLY A 141 -4.75 0.56 -9.11
N THR A 142 -4.69 1.62 -8.32
CA THR A 142 -3.48 2.43 -8.13
C THR A 142 -2.51 1.72 -7.18
N PRO A 143 -1.25 1.46 -7.59
CA PRO A 143 -0.23 0.90 -6.73
C PRO A 143 0.07 1.75 -5.49
N PHE A 144 0.29 1.09 -4.36
CA PHE A 144 0.75 1.77 -3.15
C PHE A 144 2.27 1.96 -3.16
N PHE A 145 2.71 3.21 -2.95
CA PHE A 145 4.12 3.60 -2.96
C PHE A 145 4.93 2.97 -1.82
N HIS A 146 4.37 2.84 -0.62
CA HIS A 146 5.06 2.14 0.48
C HIS A 146 5.29 0.66 0.18
N SER A 147 4.37 0.02 -0.54
CA SER A 147 4.52 -1.35 -1.01
C SER A 147 5.62 -1.47 -2.08
N ILE A 148 5.70 -0.49 -3.00
CA ILE A 148 6.76 -0.39 -4.01
C ILE A 148 8.14 -0.28 -3.36
N VAL A 149 8.30 0.65 -2.40
CA VAL A 149 9.59 0.86 -1.71
C VAL A 149 9.97 -0.40 -0.92
N ALA A 150 9.05 -0.96 -0.15
CA ALA A 150 9.31 -2.17 0.64
C ALA A 150 9.69 -3.35 -0.26
N ARG A 151 9.03 -3.52 -1.41
CA ARG A 151 9.37 -4.56 -2.38
C ARG A 151 10.75 -4.36 -3.00
N ALA A 152 11.11 -3.12 -3.34
CA ALA A 152 12.42 -2.77 -3.88
C ALA A 152 13.54 -3.02 -2.84
N GLN A 153 13.31 -2.71 -1.57
CA GLN A 153 14.28 -3.00 -0.50
C GLN A 153 14.44 -4.50 -0.23
N ALA A 154 13.38 -5.29 -0.39
CA ALA A 154 13.43 -6.75 -0.23
C ALA A 154 14.12 -7.48 -1.40
N ALA A 155 14.42 -6.78 -2.50
CA ALA A 155 15.05 -7.40 -3.67
C ALA A 155 16.54 -7.70 -3.45
N ASP A 156 17.01 -8.79 -4.02
CA ASP A 156 18.43 -9.15 -4.04
C ASP A 156 19.18 -8.35 -5.13
N SER A 157 19.40 -7.07 -4.88
CA SER A 157 20.15 -6.16 -5.74
C SER A 157 21.12 -5.32 -4.93
N ASP A 158 22.25 -4.96 -5.52
CA ASP A 158 23.26 -4.15 -4.82
C ASP A 158 22.82 -2.68 -4.77
N ILE A 159 22.13 -2.22 -5.83
CA ILE A 159 21.58 -0.89 -5.98
C ILE A 159 20.13 -0.99 -6.45
N CYS A 160 19.23 -0.30 -5.75
CA CYS A 160 17.83 -0.14 -6.15
C CYS A 160 17.64 1.24 -6.77
N VAL A 161 16.91 1.31 -7.88
CA VAL A 161 16.50 2.56 -8.54
C VAL A 161 14.98 2.55 -8.65
N LEU A 162 14.31 3.62 -8.23
CA LEU A 162 12.91 3.87 -8.58
C LEU A 162 12.86 4.98 -9.63
N ALA A 163 12.17 4.70 -10.73
CA ALA A 163 11.91 5.66 -11.78
C ALA A 163 10.49 5.46 -12.32
N ASP A 164 9.81 6.55 -12.66
CA ASP A 164 8.55 6.48 -13.39
C ASP A 164 8.80 5.87 -14.78
N ALA A 165 7.93 4.97 -15.23
CA ALA A 165 7.98 4.30 -16.53
C ALA A 165 7.70 5.27 -17.70
N GLU A 166 7.95 6.56 -17.52
CA GLU A 166 7.85 7.60 -18.54
C GLU A 166 9.15 8.40 -18.67
N ILE A 167 10.15 8.10 -17.83
CA ILE A 167 11.44 8.77 -17.80
C ILE A 167 12.46 7.97 -18.63
N VAL A 168 12.99 8.60 -19.65
CA VAL A 168 14.15 8.08 -20.39
C VAL A 168 15.39 8.29 -19.53
N LEU A 169 16.07 7.22 -19.11
CA LEU A 169 17.31 7.31 -18.34
C LEU A 169 18.52 7.40 -19.27
N LEU A 170 19.47 8.27 -18.91
CA LEU A 170 20.70 8.49 -19.67
C LEU A 170 21.87 7.68 -19.09
N PRO A 171 22.90 7.33 -19.88
CA PRO A 171 24.07 6.56 -19.42
C PRO A 171 24.79 7.13 -18.21
N GLU A 172 24.75 8.47 -18.04
CA GLU A 172 25.27 9.18 -16.87
C GLU A 172 24.73 8.63 -15.54
N THR A 173 23.49 8.12 -15.54
CA THR A 173 22.84 7.51 -14.37
C THR A 173 23.68 6.36 -13.83
N VAL A 174 24.06 5.39 -14.67
CA VAL A 174 24.83 4.24 -14.19
C VAL A 174 26.29 4.60 -13.91
N THR A 175 26.85 5.59 -14.60
CA THR A 175 28.19 6.12 -14.27
C THR A 175 28.22 6.70 -12.85
N LEU A 176 27.20 7.48 -12.48
CA LEU A 176 27.05 8.02 -11.13
C LEU A 176 26.85 6.92 -10.07
N LEU A 177 25.95 5.96 -10.35
CA LEU A 177 25.69 4.84 -9.43
C LEU A 177 26.95 3.97 -9.21
N LYS A 178 27.74 3.73 -10.27
CA LYS A 178 29.05 3.05 -10.16
C LYS A 178 30.04 3.84 -9.31
N HIS A 179 30.03 5.17 -9.38
CA HIS A 179 30.87 6.00 -8.52
C HIS A 179 30.50 5.81 -7.04
N PHE A 180 29.21 5.88 -6.70
CA PHE A 180 28.75 5.67 -5.32
C PHE A 180 28.89 4.22 -4.83
N SER A 181 28.84 3.22 -5.72
CA SER A 181 29.03 1.81 -5.35
C SER A 181 30.41 1.49 -4.79
N LYS A 182 31.39 2.40 -4.94
CA LYS A 182 32.74 2.26 -4.37
C LYS A 182 32.80 2.61 -2.87
N SER A 183 31.75 3.23 -2.34
CA SER A 183 31.64 3.58 -0.93
C SER A 183 31.01 2.44 -0.15
N ASP A 184 31.59 2.12 1.01
CA ASP A 184 31.01 1.17 1.97
C ASP A 184 29.92 1.81 2.85
N LEU A 185 29.75 3.12 2.78
CA LEU A 185 28.71 3.86 3.52
C LEU A 185 27.35 3.74 2.83
N ASP A 186 26.29 3.77 3.63
CA ASP A 186 24.91 3.86 3.15
C ASP A 186 24.64 5.21 2.51
N TRP A 187 24.04 5.19 1.32
CA TRP A 187 23.74 6.38 0.54
C TRP A 187 22.37 6.31 -0.15
N PHE A 188 21.84 7.49 -0.40
CA PHE A 188 20.64 7.75 -1.19
C PHE A 188 20.92 8.91 -2.14
N VAL A 189 20.55 8.79 -3.39
CA VAL A 189 20.66 9.85 -4.40
C VAL A 189 19.31 10.10 -5.04
N PHE A 190 19.00 11.36 -5.29
CA PHE A 190 17.83 11.75 -6.06
C PHE A 190 18.20 12.76 -7.16
N SER A 191 17.42 12.77 -8.23
CA SER A 191 17.53 13.72 -9.33
C SER A 191 16.16 14.00 -9.93
N VAL A 192 15.97 15.20 -10.48
CA VAL A 192 14.78 15.57 -11.25
C VAL A 192 15.07 15.45 -12.75
N SER A 193 14.14 14.84 -13.49
CA SER A 193 14.21 14.71 -14.95
C SER A 193 14.00 16.05 -15.65
N ARG A 194 14.53 16.20 -16.87
CA ARG A 194 14.31 17.38 -17.71
C ARG A 194 13.18 17.16 -18.70
N ASN A 195 12.26 18.12 -18.81
CA ASN A 195 11.23 18.06 -19.83
C ASN A 195 11.83 18.32 -21.21
N ILE A 196 11.42 17.51 -22.17
CA ILE A 196 11.76 17.68 -23.58
C ILE A 196 10.48 17.63 -24.41
N SER A 197 10.44 18.40 -25.49
CA SER A 197 9.29 18.43 -26.39
C SER A 197 9.06 17.06 -27.03
N ALA A 198 10.10 16.46 -27.61
CA ALA A 198 10.07 15.11 -28.15
C ALA A 198 11.45 14.46 -27.96
N PHE A 199 11.46 13.12 -27.88
CA PHE A 199 12.70 12.36 -27.87
C PHE A 199 13.03 11.94 -29.32
N PRO A 200 14.07 12.51 -29.96
CA PRO A 200 14.28 12.39 -31.41
C PRO A 200 15.09 11.15 -31.84
N TYR A 201 15.37 10.23 -30.91
CA TYR A 201 16.27 9.10 -31.14
C TYR A 201 15.53 7.77 -31.04
N HIS A 202 16.04 6.79 -31.78
CA HIS A 202 15.56 5.42 -31.78
C HIS A 202 16.67 4.48 -31.29
N LEU A 203 16.30 3.41 -30.60
CA LEU A 203 17.24 2.38 -30.20
C LEU A 203 17.48 1.49 -31.42
N ALA A 204 18.75 1.33 -31.84
CA ALA A 204 19.13 0.48 -32.95
C ALA A 204 18.72 -0.98 -32.71
N ASP A 205 18.62 -1.78 -33.78
CA ASP A 205 18.20 -3.18 -33.73
C ASP A 205 19.05 -4.06 -32.80
N ASN A 206 20.27 -3.63 -32.48
CA ASN A 206 21.15 -4.32 -31.51
C ASN A 206 20.80 -4.04 -30.04
N GLU A 207 19.79 -3.19 -29.79
CA GLU A 207 19.28 -2.74 -28.49
C GLU A 207 20.31 -2.13 -27.54
N LYS A 208 21.45 -1.69 -28.06
CA LYS A 208 22.58 -1.18 -27.28
C LYS A 208 22.97 0.25 -27.62
N GLN A 209 22.65 0.71 -28.82
CA GLN A 209 23.05 2.01 -29.31
C GLN A 209 21.84 2.84 -29.71
N TRP A 210 21.91 4.13 -29.39
CA TRP A 210 20.92 5.10 -29.81
C TRP A 210 21.35 5.73 -31.13
N VAL A 211 20.42 5.82 -32.07
CA VAL A 211 20.62 6.42 -33.39
C VAL A 211 19.62 7.55 -33.62
N ASP A 212 20.03 8.54 -34.40
CA ASP A 212 19.14 9.60 -34.88
C ASP A 212 18.31 9.14 -36.10
N ALA A 213 17.51 10.06 -36.65
CA ALA A 213 16.68 9.80 -37.84
C ALA A 213 17.52 9.40 -39.08
N ASP A 214 18.80 9.77 -39.11
CA ASP A 214 19.75 9.47 -40.17
C ASP A 214 20.58 8.21 -39.86
N ILE A 215 20.20 7.43 -38.84
CA ILE A 215 20.86 6.19 -38.37
C ILE A 215 22.30 6.44 -37.85
N SER A 216 22.64 7.69 -37.53
CA SER A 216 23.94 8.04 -36.98
C SER A 216 23.98 7.81 -35.47
N GLU A 217 25.07 7.24 -34.97
CA GLU A 217 25.25 6.98 -33.53
C GLU A 217 25.24 8.28 -32.73
N VAL A 218 24.40 8.31 -31.70
CA VAL A 218 24.16 9.51 -30.89
C VAL A 218 25.12 9.55 -29.72
N SER A 219 25.95 10.61 -29.69
CA SER A 219 26.68 10.97 -28.49
C SER A 219 25.78 11.71 -27.52
N PHE A 220 25.54 11.12 -26.34
CA PHE A 220 24.79 11.73 -25.24
C PHE A 220 25.42 13.01 -24.68
N ASN A 221 26.65 13.36 -25.08
CA ASN A 221 27.25 14.66 -24.74
C ASN A 221 26.47 15.83 -25.36
N LYS A 222 25.87 15.65 -26.55
CA LYS A 222 25.00 16.67 -27.19
C LYS A 222 23.65 16.84 -26.48
N LEU A 223 23.18 15.81 -25.78
CA LEU A 223 21.92 15.85 -25.01
C LEU A 223 22.04 16.69 -23.73
N GLN A 224 23.25 16.86 -23.19
CA GLN A 224 23.53 17.78 -22.09
C GLN A 224 23.42 19.26 -22.52
N GLU A 225 23.47 19.56 -23.83
CA GLU A 225 23.34 20.91 -24.39
C GLU A 225 21.90 21.31 -24.69
N ILE A 226 20.91 20.41 -24.50
CA ILE A 226 19.50 20.79 -24.60
C ILE A 226 19.21 21.84 -23.51
N GLN A 227 19.12 23.10 -23.93
CA GLN A 227 18.67 24.22 -23.10
C GLN A 227 17.24 23.94 -22.61
N SER A 228 17.13 23.38 -21.41
CA SER A 228 15.86 23.08 -20.76
C SER A 228 15.45 24.26 -19.89
N ASP A 229 14.69 25.21 -20.43
CA ASP A 229 14.16 26.34 -19.65
C ASP A 229 12.96 25.97 -18.77
N LYS A 230 12.55 24.69 -18.70
CA LYS A 230 11.48 24.24 -17.82
C LYS A 230 11.82 22.89 -17.19
N TRP A 231 11.85 22.87 -15.87
CA TRP A 231 11.82 21.64 -15.07
C TRP A 231 10.52 20.89 -15.41
N ALA A 232 10.50 19.57 -15.19
CA ALA A 232 9.24 18.84 -15.24
C ALA A 232 8.20 19.57 -14.38
N ALA A 233 7.12 20.02 -15.05
CA ALA A 233 6.24 21.10 -14.64
C ALA A 233 5.90 21.12 -13.14
N ASP A 234 5.84 22.34 -12.61
CA ASP A 234 5.29 22.76 -11.32
C ASP A 234 4.27 21.76 -10.73
N GLY A 235 4.61 21.21 -9.56
CA GLY A 235 3.63 20.60 -8.65
C GLY A 235 3.32 19.11 -8.85
N SER A 236 4.01 18.38 -9.73
CA SER A 236 3.84 16.92 -9.82
C SER A 236 5.09 16.17 -9.34
N ASP A 237 4.91 15.13 -8.51
CA ASP A 237 5.96 14.16 -8.13
C ASP A 237 6.60 13.42 -9.32
N ARG A 238 6.09 13.65 -10.53
CA ARG A 238 6.54 13.01 -11.77
C ARG A 238 7.92 13.54 -12.14
N GLY A 239 8.74 12.65 -12.68
CA GLY A 239 10.09 13.00 -13.10
C GLY A 239 11.17 12.87 -12.02
N LEU A 240 10.83 12.41 -10.81
CA LEU A 240 11.83 12.07 -9.81
C LEU A 240 12.46 10.70 -10.10
N ILE A 241 13.79 10.67 -10.00
CA ILE A 241 14.61 9.46 -10.06
C ILE A 241 15.29 9.35 -8.70
N VAL A 242 15.10 8.22 -8.02
CA VAL A 242 15.73 7.97 -6.72
C VAL A 242 16.49 6.64 -6.76
N ALA A 243 17.62 6.57 -6.08
CA ALA A 243 18.42 5.35 -5.98
C ALA A 243 19.16 5.25 -4.65
N TRP A 244 19.42 4.03 -4.19
CA TRP A 244 20.19 3.76 -2.96
C TRP A 244 20.94 2.43 -3.06
N ASN A 245 22.02 2.29 -2.30
CA ASN A 245 22.62 0.97 -2.03
C ASN A 245 21.68 0.16 -1.12
N ASN A 246 21.60 -1.17 -1.29
CA ASN A 246 20.66 -2.00 -0.55
C ASN A 246 21.32 -2.90 0.54
N PRO A 247 21.80 -2.33 1.66
CA PRO A 247 22.57 -3.03 2.70
C PRO A 247 21.70 -3.87 3.66
N SER A 248 20.44 -4.17 3.32
CA SER A 248 19.41 -4.74 4.22
C SER A 248 18.92 -3.82 5.35
N THR A 249 19.38 -2.57 5.45
CA THR A 249 18.86 -1.58 6.42
C THR A 249 17.62 -0.85 5.88
N PRO A 250 16.63 -0.51 6.73
CA PRO A 250 15.46 0.27 6.31
C PRO A 250 15.83 1.64 5.74
N LEU A 251 15.12 2.10 4.70
CA LEU A 251 15.38 3.36 4.01
C LEU A 251 15.12 4.57 4.92
N THR A 252 14.07 4.49 5.73
CA THR A 252 13.61 5.50 6.68
C THR A 252 13.50 4.92 8.09
N ALA A 253 13.64 5.75 9.13
CA ALA A 253 13.53 5.31 10.52
C ALA A 253 12.08 5.04 10.94
N GLY A 254 11.12 5.72 10.30
CA GLY A 254 9.68 5.61 10.54
C GLY A 254 8.96 4.68 9.57
N VAL A 255 7.67 4.46 9.85
CA VAL A 255 6.74 3.71 8.99
C VAL A 255 6.28 4.60 7.83
N MET A 256 6.46 4.10 6.60
CA MET A 256 5.98 4.79 5.42
C MET A 256 4.45 4.75 5.33
N PRO A 257 3.75 5.90 5.20
CA PRO A 257 2.31 5.95 4.99
C PRO A 257 1.86 5.27 3.70
N SER A 258 0.58 4.93 3.62
CA SER A 258 -0.06 4.29 2.47
C SER A 258 -0.29 5.25 1.29
N PHE A 259 0.78 5.89 0.82
CA PHE A 259 0.75 6.77 -0.34
C PHE A 259 0.39 6.03 -1.62
N LEU A 260 -0.37 6.67 -2.49
CA LEU A 260 -0.75 6.19 -3.82
C LEU A 260 0.27 6.66 -4.86
N ASN A 261 0.85 5.72 -5.61
CA ASN A 261 1.93 6.01 -6.55
C ASN A 261 1.46 6.90 -7.71
N GLY A 262 2.24 7.93 -8.03
CA GLY A 262 1.97 8.87 -9.11
C GLY A 262 0.88 9.91 -8.78
N ARG A 263 0.48 10.04 -7.51
CA ARG A 263 -0.58 10.95 -7.02
C ARG A 263 -0.05 12.11 -6.16
N GLY A 264 1.20 12.50 -6.38
CA GLY A 264 1.83 13.64 -5.72
C GLY A 264 2.25 13.38 -4.26
N ALA A 265 3.05 14.28 -3.71
CA ALA A 265 3.61 14.32 -2.36
C ALA A 265 4.53 13.16 -1.92
N HIS A 266 4.29 11.92 -2.34
CA HIS A 266 4.97 10.72 -1.86
C HIS A 266 6.49 10.70 -2.13
N ASN A 267 6.95 11.16 -3.30
CA ASN A 267 8.37 11.14 -3.66
C ASN A 267 9.14 12.20 -2.86
N TRP A 268 8.58 13.41 -2.75
CA TRP A 268 9.17 14.47 -1.95
C TRP A 268 9.14 14.15 -0.45
N TRP A 269 8.06 13.56 0.02
CA TRP A 269 7.95 13.04 1.39
C TRP A 269 9.05 12.02 1.68
N LEU A 270 9.31 11.06 0.78
CA LEU A 270 10.39 10.08 0.94
C LEU A 270 11.75 10.76 1.09
N ILE A 271 12.07 11.72 0.22
CA ILE A 271 13.34 12.46 0.27
C ILE A 271 13.49 13.15 1.64
N HIS A 272 12.43 13.83 2.10
CA HIS A 272 12.41 14.46 3.42
C HIS A 272 12.66 13.46 4.56
N GLU A 273 11.97 12.33 4.55
CA GLU A 273 12.14 11.32 5.60
C GLU A 273 13.53 10.70 5.60
N VAL A 274 14.11 10.44 4.43
CA VAL A 274 15.47 9.92 4.34
C VAL A 274 16.48 10.90 4.92
N ILE A 275 16.34 12.20 4.61
CA ILE A 275 17.22 13.25 5.16
C ILE A 275 17.03 13.35 6.68
N SER A 276 15.78 13.43 7.15
CA SER A 276 15.45 13.57 8.58
C SER A 276 15.81 12.33 9.40
N SER A 277 15.92 11.15 8.78
CA SER A 277 16.31 9.94 9.48
C SER A 277 17.79 9.92 9.88
N GLU A 278 18.66 10.70 9.21
CA GLU A 278 20.12 10.75 9.44
C GLU A 278 20.82 9.38 9.43
N MET A 279 20.23 8.37 8.78
CA MET A 279 20.77 7.01 8.76
C MET A 279 21.75 6.77 7.61
N ARG A 280 21.82 7.67 6.63
CA ARG A 280 22.57 7.51 5.38
C ARG A 280 22.96 8.87 4.79
N LEU A 281 23.97 8.87 3.92
CA LEU A 281 24.35 10.03 3.12
C LEU A 281 23.30 10.29 2.05
N VAL A 282 22.93 11.56 1.84
CA VAL A 282 21.94 11.98 0.85
C VAL A 282 22.59 12.87 -0.20
N PHE A 283 22.38 12.55 -1.47
CA PHE A 283 22.98 13.23 -2.60
C PHE A 283 21.92 13.84 -3.53
N ASP A 284 21.93 15.16 -3.67
CA ASP A 284 21.14 15.90 -4.66
C ASP A 284 21.92 15.95 -5.98
N ALA A 285 21.51 15.11 -6.92
CA ALA A 285 22.05 15.03 -8.27
C ALA A 285 21.24 15.84 -9.30
N SER A 286 20.34 16.72 -8.87
CA SER A 286 19.45 17.47 -9.77
C SER A 286 20.15 18.47 -10.70
N ASN A 287 21.43 18.78 -10.46
CA ASN A 287 22.25 19.56 -11.42
C ASN A 287 22.73 18.72 -12.61
N LEU A 288 22.63 17.39 -12.51
CA LEU A 288 22.95 16.47 -13.59
C LEU A 288 21.71 16.22 -14.44
N VAL A 289 21.93 15.85 -15.70
CA VAL A 289 20.86 15.37 -16.59
C VAL A 289 20.90 13.85 -16.55
N LEU A 290 20.19 13.24 -15.60
CA LEU A 290 20.13 11.78 -15.46
C LEU A 290 18.96 11.16 -16.25
N GLY A 291 17.89 11.92 -16.46
CA GLY A 291 16.76 11.46 -17.25
C GLY A 291 15.97 12.57 -17.90
N LEU A 292 15.20 12.19 -18.93
CA LEU A 292 14.40 13.07 -19.76
C LEU A 292 12.94 12.63 -19.74
N TYR A 293 12.02 13.57 -19.70
CA TYR A 293 10.58 13.33 -19.71
C TYR A 293 9.96 13.92 -21.01
N PRO A 294 9.52 13.08 -21.96
CA PRO A 294 8.99 13.55 -23.25
C PRO A 294 7.52 14.01 -23.20
N GLU A 295 7.27 15.31 -23.43
CA GLU A 295 5.94 15.93 -23.37
C GLU A 295 5.02 15.56 -24.55
N ASN A 296 5.49 15.57 -25.82
CA ASN A 296 4.63 15.56 -27.02
C ASN A 296 4.10 14.19 -27.49
N PHE A 297 4.07 13.13 -26.68
CA PHE A 297 3.32 11.91 -27.07
C PHE A 297 1.79 12.09 -27.05
N ILE A 298 1.30 13.29 -26.72
CA ILE A 298 -0.11 13.69 -26.74
C ILE A 298 -0.33 14.71 -27.86
N LYS A 299 -0.56 14.23 -29.08
CA LYS A 299 -1.30 14.98 -30.11
C LYS A 299 -2.33 14.08 -30.77
N MET A 300 -3.31 13.63 -29.99
CA MET A 300 -4.63 13.32 -30.53
C MET A 300 -5.71 13.56 -29.48
N SER A 301 -6.40 14.69 -29.65
CA SER A 301 -7.75 15.00 -29.15
C SER A 301 -8.03 14.87 -27.64
N THR A 302 -7.72 15.92 -26.88
CA THR A 302 -8.67 16.49 -25.91
C THR A 302 -8.41 17.99 -25.80
N ASN A 303 -9.48 18.79 -25.80
CA ASN A 303 -9.45 20.24 -25.66
C ASN A 303 -8.52 20.70 -24.53
N SER A 304 -7.80 21.77 -24.83
CA SER A 304 -6.82 22.49 -24.01
C SER A 304 -7.45 23.18 -22.79
N ASN A 305 -8.05 22.40 -21.87
CA ASN A 305 -8.54 22.87 -20.58
C ASN A 305 -8.51 21.78 -19.48
N ALA A 306 -7.73 20.72 -19.65
CA ALA A 306 -7.42 19.83 -18.53
C ALA A 306 -6.30 20.49 -17.71
N SER A 307 -6.67 21.22 -16.65
CA SER A 307 -5.81 21.26 -15.47
C SER A 307 -5.43 19.81 -15.12
N TYR A 308 -4.32 19.59 -14.42
CA TYR A 308 -4.14 18.35 -13.66
C TYR A 308 -5.49 17.96 -13.00
N PRO A 309 -5.81 16.67 -12.79
CA PRO A 309 -7.00 16.27 -12.04
C PRO A 309 -6.82 16.63 -10.56
N ASP A 310 -6.59 17.91 -10.26
CA ASP A 310 -6.82 18.58 -9.01
C ASP A 310 -8.31 18.32 -8.69
N GLY A 311 -8.55 17.35 -7.81
CA GLY A 311 -9.89 16.87 -7.47
C GLY A 311 -10.07 15.36 -7.44
N SER A 312 -9.04 14.56 -7.75
CA SER A 312 -9.07 13.12 -7.44
C SER A 312 -8.81 12.89 -5.95
N TRP A 313 -9.63 12.05 -5.33
CA TRP A 313 -9.51 11.69 -3.91
C TRP A 313 -8.15 11.09 -3.55
N GLU A 314 -7.46 10.49 -4.53
CA GLU A 314 -6.14 9.88 -4.34
C GLU A 314 -5.05 10.94 -4.09
N TYR A 315 -5.13 12.09 -4.79
CA TYR A 315 -4.27 13.24 -4.49
C TYR A 315 -4.60 13.82 -3.11
N ASP A 316 -5.87 13.90 -2.74
CA ASP A 316 -6.28 14.35 -1.40
C ASP A 316 -5.75 13.44 -0.28
N VAL A 317 -5.79 12.12 -0.49
CA VAL A 317 -5.19 11.14 0.42
C VAL A 317 -3.69 11.40 0.58
N ASN A 318 -2.94 11.49 -0.52
CA ASN A 318 -1.51 11.72 -0.44
C ASN A 318 -1.18 13.06 0.22
N ARG A 319 -1.93 14.11 -0.12
CA ARG A 319 -1.78 15.42 0.50
C ARG A 319 -2.00 15.38 2.01
N HIS A 320 -3.07 14.72 2.44
CA HIS A 320 -3.36 14.52 3.86
C HIS A 320 -2.26 13.72 4.55
N LEU A 321 -1.83 12.58 3.98
CA LEU A 321 -0.78 11.74 4.54
C LEU A 321 0.55 12.50 4.67
N ALA A 322 0.93 13.28 3.67
CA ALA A 322 2.15 14.08 3.71
C ALA A 322 2.10 15.22 4.75
N ALA A 323 0.90 15.75 5.02
CA ALA A 323 0.70 16.77 6.03
C ALA A 323 0.77 16.23 7.47
N VAL A 324 0.25 15.03 7.71
CA VAL A 324 0.10 14.48 9.08
C VAL A 324 1.18 13.45 9.47
N TYR A 325 1.99 12.97 8.53
CA TYR A 325 3.07 12.00 8.78
C TYR A 325 4.44 12.55 8.43
N GLY A 326 5.44 12.16 9.20
CA GLY A 326 6.84 12.48 8.93
C GLY A 326 7.21 13.94 9.17
N SER A 327 8.26 14.38 8.51
CA SER A 327 8.95 15.65 8.67
C SER A 327 8.69 16.62 7.51
N TYR A 328 7.95 16.19 6.49
CA TYR A 328 7.74 16.94 5.26
C TYR A 328 7.18 18.35 5.52
N CYS A 329 6.15 18.48 6.37
CA CYS A 329 5.55 19.77 6.73
C CYS A 329 6.20 20.49 7.92
N TYR A 330 7.06 19.82 8.70
CA TYR A 330 7.67 20.41 9.91
C TYR A 330 9.05 21.04 9.65
N GLY A 331 9.52 20.99 8.41
CA GLY A 331 10.82 21.50 8.00
C GLY A 331 11.98 20.63 8.50
N LEU A 332 13.10 20.64 7.78
CA LEU A 332 14.29 19.91 8.20
C LEU A 332 14.82 20.49 9.53
N PRO A 333 15.27 19.65 10.49
CA PRO A 333 15.79 20.12 11.77
C PRO A 333 16.89 21.19 11.57
N ARG A 334 16.69 22.39 12.13
CA ARG A 334 17.67 23.50 12.07
C ARG A 334 18.87 23.30 12.99
N ARG A 335 19.07 22.11 13.56
CA ARG A 335 20.17 21.82 14.48
C ARG A 335 20.86 20.57 13.97
N ASN A 336 22.12 20.75 13.56
CA ASN A 336 23.03 19.83 12.87
C ASN A 336 22.83 19.84 11.35
N SER A 337 23.91 20.15 10.63
CA SER A 337 23.90 20.21 9.16
C SER A 337 23.51 18.83 8.61
N PRO A 338 22.38 18.68 7.90
CA PRO A 338 21.90 17.40 7.41
C PRO A 338 22.98 16.71 6.57
N MET A 339 22.97 15.39 6.50
CA MET A 339 23.89 14.60 5.66
C MET A 339 23.55 14.75 4.16
N LEU A 340 23.27 15.98 3.70
CA LEU A 340 22.85 16.32 2.35
C LEU A 340 24.00 16.99 1.57
N TYR A 341 24.27 16.46 0.39
CA TYR A 341 25.38 16.86 -0.47
C TYR A 341 24.88 17.13 -1.89
N LYS A 342 25.33 18.23 -2.49
CA LYS A 342 25.13 18.55 -3.90
C LYS A 342 26.15 17.79 -4.74
N VAL A 343 25.69 17.14 -5.81
CA VAL A 343 26.57 16.48 -6.79
C VAL A 343 26.83 17.44 -7.95
N VAL A 344 28.12 17.63 -8.26
CA VAL A 344 28.59 18.44 -9.39
C VAL A 344 29.53 17.60 -10.25
N LYS A 345 29.26 17.50 -11.55
CA LYS A 345 30.13 16.79 -12.50
C LYS A 345 31.41 17.57 -12.75
N GLN A 346 32.54 16.89 -12.70
CA GLN A 346 33.86 17.39 -13.12
C GLN A 346 34.42 16.53 -14.25
N PHE A 347 35.55 16.93 -14.85
CA PHE A 347 36.12 16.29 -16.03
C PHE A 347 36.34 14.77 -15.89
N GLU A 348 36.77 14.28 -14.71
CA GLU A 348 37.03 12.84 -14.47
C GLU A 348 36.23 12.23 -13.30
N GLY A 349 35.20 12.92 -12.78
CA GLY A 349 34.45 12.42 -11.63
C GLY A 349 33.35 13.35 -11.11
N TYR A 350 33.02 13.19 -9.84
CA TYR A 350 31.98 13.97 -9.17
C TYR A 350 32.55 14.66 -7.93
N LEU A 351 32.28 15.96 -7.81
CA LEU A 351 32.51 16.71 -6.59
C LEU A 351 31.25 16.67 -5.72
N LEU A 352 31.43 16.38 -4.44
CA LEU A 352 30.38 16.32 -3.43
C LEU A 352 30.51 17.53 -2.50
N SER A 353 29.62 18.49 -2.65
CA SER A 353 29.62 19.72 -1.83
C SER A 353 28.52 19.62 -0.78
N LYS A 354 28.88 19.62 0.51
CA LYS A 354 27.90 19.62 1.59
C LYS A 354 27.04 20.89 1.55
N PHE A 355 25.73 20.78 1.75
CA PHE A 355 24.89 21.97 1.91
C PHE A 355 25.19 22.63 3.28
N GLU A 356 25.65 23.89 3.23
CA GLU A 356 25.73 24.75 4.42
C GLU A 356 24.36 25.38 4.71
N GLU A 357 24.03 25.65 5.98
CA GLU A 357 22.70 26.11 6.45
C GLU A 357 22.12 27.31 5.68
N LEU A 358 22.98 28.17 5.14
CA LEU A 358 22.61 29.37 4.37
C LEU A 358 22.26 29.09 2.89
N ASN A 359 22.63 27.92 2.35
CA ASN A 359 22.42 27.54 0.94
C ASN A 359 21.27 26.56 0.74
N LEU A 360 20.57 26.15 1.81
CA LEU A 360 19.38 25.30 1.68
C LEU A 360 18.29 25.99 0.86
N SER A 361 18.18 27.33 0.88
CA SER A 361 17.21 28.12 0.10
C SER A 361 17.27 27.86 -1.42
N ASP A 362 18.44 27.49 -1.95
CA ASP A 362 18.64 27.20 -3.37
C ASP A 362 18.43 25.73 -3.74
N SER A 363 18.29 24.84 -2.75
CA SER A 363 18.04 23.41 -2.98
C SER A 363 16.68 23.20 -3.66
N VAL A 364 16.59 22.16 -4.48
CA VAL A 364 15.32 21.77 -5.12
C VAL A 364 14.23 21.52 -4.09
N ILE A 365 14.63 20.94 -2.95
CA ILE A 365 13.77 20.64 -1.81
C ILE A 365 13.10 21.91 -1.28
N ASN A 366 13.86 22.99 -1.03
CA ASN A 366 13.27 24.24 -0.58
C ASN A 366 12.51 24.98 -1.68
N LYS A 367 12.93 24.88 -2.94
CA LYS A 367 12.16 25.47 -4.06
C LYS A 367 10.80 24.80 -4.21
N GLU A 368 10.70 23.49 -3.99
CA GLU A 368 9.43 22.76 -3.97
C GLU A 368 8.54 23.22 -2.80
N GLN A 369 9.11 23.31 -1.59
CA GLN A 369 8.37 23.84 -0.44
C GLN A 369 7.93 25.31 -0.61
N ASN A 370 8.73 26.14 -1.30
CA ASN A 370 8.50 27.59 -1.46
C ASN A 370 7.76 27.98 -2.74
N ALA A 371 7.76 27.20 -3.83
CA ALA A 371 7.03 27.50 -5.08
C ALA A 371 5.51 27.64 -4.83
N HIS A 372 5.04 27.09 -3.72
CA HIS A 372 3.74 27.39 -3.12
C HIS A 372 3.73 28.73 -2.34
N ALA A 373 4.28 29.82 -2.89
CA ALA A 373 4.47 31.10 -2.18
C ALA A 373 3.19 31.96 -2.02
N ASP A 374 2.04 31.58 -2.58
CA ASP A 374 0.72 32.03 -2.08
C ASP A 374 0.26 31.23 -0.84
N GLY A 375 1.16 30.41 -0.31
CA GLY A 375 1.00 29.58 0.85
C GLY A 375 1.08 28.12 0.45
N CYS A 376 1.97 27.40 1.11
CA CYS A 376 1.92 25.96 1.22
C CYS A 376 0.52 25.58 1.76
N SER A 377 -0.47 25.46 0.86
CA SER A 377 -1.85 25.10 1.18
C SER A 377 -1.86 23.77 1.93
N LEU A 378 -0.94 22.88 1.55
CA LEU A 378 -0.72 21.58 2.17
C LEU A 378 -0.39 21.65 3.67
N CYS A 379 0.66 22.40 4.04
CA CYS A 379 1.14 22.45 5.42
C CYS A 379 0.49 23.58 6.25
N LYS A 380 -0.12 24.60 5.61
CA LYS A 380 -0.87 25.67 6.31
C LYS A 380 -2.26 25.22 6.78
N MET A 381 -2.82 24.14 6.22
CA MET A 381 -4.13 23.60 6.63
C MET A 381 -4.15 22.95 8.03
N GLU A 382 -3.01 22.81 8.72
CA GLU A 382 -2.99 22.36 10.11
C GLU A 382 -3.83 23.25 11.05
N ASN A 383 -3.98 24.55 10.74
CA ASN A 383 -4.65 25.51 11.63
C ASN A 383 -6.18 25.61 11.47
N ASN A 384 -6.77 24.99 10.44
CA ASN A 384 -8.22 24.88 10.27
C ASN A 384 -8.55 23.40 10.10
N HIS A 385 -8.84 22.72 11.21
CA HIS A 385 -9.39 21.36 11.29
C HIS A 385 -9.41 20.56 9.97
N SER A 386 -8.41 19.69 9.78
CA SER A 386 -8.44 18.45 8.97
C SER A 386 -9.68 18.30 8.10
N ALA A 387 -9.63 18.74 6.84
CA ALA A 387 -10.65 18.34 5.88
C ALA A 387 -10.65 16.81 5.83
N ALA A 388 -11.72 16.19 6.34
CA ALA A 388 -11.84 14.75 6.38
C ALA A 388 -11.74 14.20 4.95
N VAL A 389 -10.75 13.34 4.71
CA VAL A 389 -10.57 12.73 3.39
C VAL A 389 -11.79 11.85 3.10
N SER A 390 -12.43 12.06 1.97
CA SER A 390 -13.66 11.37 1.59
C SER A 390 -13.61 10.87 0.16
N LEU A 391 -14.33 9.78 -0.09
CA LEU A 391 -14.50 9.27 -1.44
C LEU A 391 -15.64 10.03 -2.13
N PRO A 392 -15.48 10.42 -3.41
CA PRO A 392 -16.55 11.03 -4.21
C PRO A 392 -17.60 9.99 -4.64
N HIS A 393 -17.38 8.70 -4.35
CA HIS A 393 -18.19 7.60 -4.84
C HIS A 393 -19.43 7.41 -3.95
N SER A 394 -20.61 7.41 -4.58
CA SER A 394 -21.83 6.92 -3.91
C SER A 394 -21.80 5.39 -3.78
N LEU A 395 -22.71 4.84 -2.98
CA LEU A 395 -22.87 3.38 -2.87
C LEU A 395 -23.13 2.75 -4.25
N GLU A 396 -23.99 3.34 -5.06
CA GLU A 396 -24.32 2.87 -6.41
C GLU A 396 -23.09 2.83 -7.31
N MET A 397 -22.24 3.85 -7.25
CA MET A 397 -20.99 3.89 -8.01
C MET A 397 -19.99 2.84 -7.54
N LEU A 398 -19.84 2.66 -6.22
CA LEU A 398 -18.98 1.60 -5.66
C LEU A 398 -19.47 0.21 -6.08
N LEU A 399 -20.78 -0.03 -6.07
CA LEU A 399 -21.35 -1.30 -6.50
C LEU A 399 -21.13 -1.55 -8.00
N GLN A 400 -21.24 -0.52 -8.84
CA GLN A 400 -20.94 -0.62 -10.28
C GLN A 400 -19.47 -0.96 -10.54
N LEU A 401 -18.55 -0.38 -9.76
CA LEU A 401 -17.12 -0.62 -9.89
C LEU A 401 -16.70 -1.99 -9.34
N ALA A 402 -17.30 -2.44 -8.23
CA ALA A 402 -16.88 -3.63 -7.52
C ALA A 402 -17.58 -4.91 -8.00
N ALA A 403 -18.86 -4.87 -8.38
CA ALA A 403 -19.63 -6.10 -8.60
C ALA A 403 -19.03 -7.01 -9.68
N ASP A 404 -19.12 -8.32 -9.47
CA ASP A 404 -18.68 -9.32 -10.45
C ASP A 404 -19.63 -9.40 -11.67
N MET A 405 -19.29 -10.26 -12.64
CA MET A 405 -20.11 -10.50 -13.84
C MET A 405 -21.53 -11.00 -13.54
N ASN A 406 -21.77 -11.58 -12.36
CA ASN A 406 -23.10 -12.00 -11.89
C ASN A 406 -23.81 -10.91 -11.08
N ARG A 407 -23.31 -9.66 -11.11
CA ARG A 407 -23.76 -8.54 -10.27
C ARG A 407 -23.72 -8.86 -8.78
N SER A 408 -22.78 -9.69 -8.34
CA SER A 408 -22.61 -10.04 -6.93
C SER A 408 -21.48 -9.23 -6.29
N VAL A 409 -21.74 -8.77 -5.06
CA VAL A 409 -20.77 -8.05 -4.23
C VAL A 409 -20.61 -8.74 -2.88
N VAL A 410 -19.39 -8.78 -2.37
CA VAL A 410 -19.09 -9.17 -0.99
C VAL A 410 -19.19 -7.94 -0.10
N LEU A 411 -20.09 -7.93 0.86
CA LEU A 411 -20.27 -6.83 1.81
C LEU A 411 -19.60 -7.19 3.15
N ALA A 412 -18.68 -6.33 3.58
CA ALA A 412 -18.20 -6.31 4.96
C ALA A 412 -18.75 -5.09 5.70
N VAL A 413 -19.06 -5.26 6.98
CA VAL A 413 -19.47 -4.17 7.88
C VAL A 413 -18.53 -4.12 9.06
N ALA A 414 -17.85 -3.00 9.27
CA ALA A 414 -16.80 -2.87 10.28
C ALA A 414 -16.85 -1.53 11.00
N GLY A 415 -16.45 -1.53 12.27
CA GLY A 415 -16.18 -0.32 13.06
C GLY A 415 -14.73 -0.29 13.53
N ALA A 416 -14.34 0.77 14.24
CA ALA A 416 -12.93 1.09 14.49
C ALA A 416 -12.22 -0.02 15.29
N SER A 417 -12.98 -0.69 16.16
CA SER A 417 -12.48 -1.84 16.91
C SER A 417 -12.09 -3.03 16.03
N TYR A 418 -12.61 -3.19 14.81
CA TYR A 418 -12.23 -4.29 13.93
C TYR A 418 -11.29 -3.89 12.79
N ARG A 419 -10.71 -2.68 12.82
CA ARG A 419 -9.84 -2.11 11.79
C ARG A 419 -8.75 -3.05 11.25
N ASP A 420 -7.92 -3.59 12.13
CA ASP A 420 -6.79 -4.43 11.69
C ASP A 420 -7.28 -5.80 11.18
N MET A 421 -8.40 -6.29 11.72
CA MET A 421 -9.03 -7.52 11.27
C MET A 421 -9.69 -7.35 9.89
N LEU A 422 -10.31 -6.19 9.65
CA LEU A 422 -10.77 -5.76 8.33
C LEU A 422 -9.61 -5.78 7.33
N MET A 423 -8.44 -5.23 7.68
CA MET A 423 -7.28 -5.27 6.78
C MET A 423 -6.77 -6.68 6.55
N SER A 424 -6.70 -7.53 7.57
CA SER A 424 -6.36 -8.95 7.38
C SER A 424 -7.35 -9.66 6.45
N TRP A 425 -8.65 -9.36 6.58
CA TRP A 425 -9.70 -9.89 5.70
C TRP A 425 -9.54 -9.39 4.25
N VAL A 426 -9.31 -8.09 4.06
CA VAL A 426 -9.06 -7.49 2.73
C VAL A 426 -7.83 -8.10 2.08
N CYS A 427 -6.71 -8.19 2.80
CA CYS A 427 -5.47 -8.80 2.29
C CYS A 427 -5.71 -10.26 1.88
N ARG A 428 -6.50 -10.99 2.66
CA ARG A 428 -6.84 -12.37 2.31
C ARG A 428 -7.69 -12.46 1.05
N LEU A 429 -8.70 -11.60 0.87
CA LEU A 429 -9.48 -11.54 -0.37
C LEU A 429 -8.60 -11.19 -1.58
N ARG A 430 -7.68 -10.23 -1.44
CA ARG A 430 -6.71 -9.88 -2.50
C ARG A 430 -5.82 -11.06 -2.87
N HIS A 431 -5.30 -11.83 -1.89
CA HIS A 431 -4.54 -13.05 -2.14
C HIS A 431 -5.35 -14.12 -2.88
N LEU A 432 -6.68 -14.13 -2.71
CA LEU A 432 -7.61 -15.01 -3.42
C LEU A 432 -8.08 -14.43 -4.77
N ARG A 433 -7.57 -13.26 -5.18
CA ARG A 433 -8.00 -12.51 -6.37
C ARG A 433 -9.50 -12.16 -6.35
N ILE A 434 -10.05 -11.93 -5.17
CA ILE A 434 -11.43 -11.49 -4.97
C ILE A 434 -11.42 -9.97 -4.84
N THR A 435 -11.86 -9.29 -5.89
CA THR A 435 -11.90 -7.82 -5.98
C THR A 435 -13.30 -7.25 -5.78
N ASN A 436 -14.34 -8.09 -5.84
CA ASN A 436 -15.73 -7.68 -5.82
C ASN A 436 -16.30 -7.46 -4.42
N PHE A 437 -15.61 -6.67 -3.59
CA PHE A 437 -16.07 -6.36 -2.23
C PHE A 437 -16.30 -4.87 -2.01
N VAL A 438 -17.17 -4.54 -1.05
CA VAL A 438 -17.40 -3.18 -0.54
C VAL A 438 -17.48 -3.20 0.98
N VAL A 439 -17.01 -2.11 1.60
CA VAL A 439 -16.97 -1.96 3.06
C VAL A 439 -17.99 -0.92 3.50
N CYS A 440 -18.88 -1.27 4.43
CA CYS A 440 -19.70 -0.32 5.17
C CYS A 440 -18.99 0.02 6.48
N ALA A 441 -18.51 1.25 6.60
CA ALA A 441 -17.95 1.78 7.84
C ALA A 441 -19.08 2.20 8.80
N LEU A 442 -19.02 1.71 10.04
CA LEU A 442 -20.00 2.01 11.09
C LEU A 442 -19.77 3.38 11.76
N ASP A 443 -18.53 3.88 11.69
CA ASP A 443 -18.09 5.12 12.33
C ASP A 443 -17.17 5.93 11.39
N GLN A 444 -16.91 7.19 11.75
CA GLN A 444 -16.09 8.10 10.93
C GLN A 444 -14.61 7.66 10.88
N GLU A 445 -14.07 7.17 11.99
CA GLU A 445 -12.68 6.72 12.09
C GLU A 445 -12.42 5.55 11.13
N THR A 446 -13.32 4.57 11.09
CA THR A 446 -13.23 3.43 10.16
C THR A 446 -13.35 3.86 8.72
N TYR A 447 -14.21 4.83 8.43
CA TYR A 447 -14.35 5.37 7.09
C TYR A 447 -13.06 6.02 6.63
N GLU A 448 -12.55 7.00 7.39
CA GLU A 448 -11.30 7.69 7.07
C GLU A 448 -10.13 6.72 6.94
N PHE A 449 -10.00 5.79 7.89
CA PHE A 449 -8.99 4.74 7.80
C PHE A 449 -9.11 3.94 6.51
N SER A 450 -10.32 3.49 6.15
CA SER A 450 -10.56 2.71 4.95
C SER A 450 -10.26 3.49 3.67
N VAL A 451 -10.54 4.80 3.64
CA VAL A 451 -10.15 5.69 2.54
C VAL A 451 -8.62 5.77 2.43
N LEU A 452 -7.92 5.97 3.55
CA LEU A 452 -6.45 6.03 3.58
C LEU A 452 -5.79 4.68 3.21
N GLN A 453 -6.50 3.56 3.41
CA GLN A 453 -6.08 2.22 2.95
C GLN A 453 -6.56 1.88 1.53
N GLY A 454 -7.17 2.83 0.82
CA GLY A 454 -7.64 2.68 -0.56
C GLY A 454 -8.69 1.58 -0.72
N LEU A 455 -9.61 1.45 0.23
CA LEU A 455 -10.72 0.48 0.20
C LEU A 455 -11.98 1.08 -0.43
N PRO A 456 -12.84 0.28 -1.09
CA PRO A 456 -14.13 0.73 -1.59
C PRO A 456 -15.12 0.84 -0.42
N VAL A 457 -15.19 2.02 0.19
CA VAL A 457 -15.90 2.24 1.47
C VAL A 457 -17.02 3.26 1.38
N PHE A 458 -18.12 3.02 2.08
CA PHE A 458 -19.18 4.00 2.32
C PHE A 458 -19.62 4.01 3.78
N LYS A 459 -20.36 5.04 4.18
CA LYS A 459 -21.02 5.11 5.48
C LYS A 459 -22.52 5.02 5.31
N ASP A 460 -23.18 4.29 6.19
CA ASP A 460 -24.62 4.37 6.32
C ASP A 460 -25.01 5.53 7.24
N GLN A 461 -25.82 6.46 6.74
CA GLN A 461 -26.29 7.64 7.48
C GLN A 461 -27.10 7.28 8.73
N LEU A 462 -27.69 6.09 8.74
CA LEU A 462 -28.49 5.58 9.83
C LEU A 462 -27.68 4.67 10.79
N SER A 463 -26.35 4.66 10.68
CA SER A 463 -25.47 3.94 11.61
C SER A 463 -25.47 4.60 13.00
N PRO A 464 -25.40 3.82 14.09
CA PRO A 464 -25.30 4.38 15.44
C PRO A 464 -23.99 5.15 15.61
N MET A 465 -24.06 6.40 16.08
CA MET A 465 -22.88 7.28 16.18
C MET A 465 -21.92 6.93 17.33
N ASN A 466 -22.36 6.17 18.34
CA ASN A 466 -21.60 5.88 19.57
C ASN A 466 -21.49 4.37 19.83
N VAL A 467 -20.72 3.66 19.00
CA VAL A 467 -20.40 2.24 19.22
C VAL A 467 -19.21 2.14 20.20
N SER A 468 -19.47 1.71 21.43
CA SER A 468 -18.40 1.51 22.44
C SER A 468 -17.40 0.45 21.98
N PHE A 469 -16.11 0.76 22.13
CA PHE A 469 -15.01 -0.11 21.74
C PHE A 469 -14.92 -1.40 22.57
N ASP A 470 -15.16 -1.31 23.88
CA ASP A 470 -15.05 -2.45 24.81
C ASP A 470 -16.41 -3.14 25.06
N ASP A 471 -17.51 -2.39 24.97
CA ASP A 471 -18.84 -2.89 25.39
C ASP A 471 -19.69 -3.45 24.23
N CYS A 472 -19.21 -3.36 22.99
CA CYS A 472 -19.93 -3.89 21.82
C CYS A 472 -19.57 -5.36 21.54
N HIS A 473 -20.13 -6.28 22.32
CA HIS A 473 -19.95 -7.73 22.17
C HIS A 473 -21.30 -8.48 22.08
N PHE A 474 -21.25 -9.77 21.75
CA PHE A 474 -22.45 -10.58 21.55
C PHE A 474 -23.43 -10.44 22.74
N GLY A 475 -24.69 -10.14 22.41
CA GLY A 475 -25.76 -9.95 23.38
C GLY A 475 -25.95 -8.51 23.90
N THR A 476 -25.04 -7.57 23.63
CA THR A 476 -25.19 -6.18 24.10
C THR A 476 -26.09 -5.33 23.20
N GLN A 477 -26.64 -4.23 23.72
CA GLN A 477 -27.50 -3.32 22.95
C GLN A 477 -26.78 -2.72 21.74
N CYS A 478 -25.48 -2.43 21.87
CA CYS A 478 -24.65 -2.01 20.74
C CYS A 478 -24.59 -3.08 19.64
N PHE A 479 -24.34 -4.35 20.01
CA PHE A 479 -24.32 -5.45 19.05
C PHE A 479 -25.68 -5.64 18.35
N GLN A 480 -26.78 -5.46 19.08
CA GLN A 480 -28.12 -5.48 18.49
C GLN A 480 -28.34 -4.34 17.48
N GLN A 481 -27.83 -3.14 17.75
CA GLN A 481 -27.91 -2.01 16.81
C GLN A 481 -27.04 -2.24 15.57
N VAL A 482 -25.79 -2.69 15.76
CA VAL A 482 -24.85 -2.95 14.66
C VAL A 482 -25.35 -4.08 13.75
N THR A 483 -25.86 -5.17 14.32
CA THR A 483 -26.41 -6.27 13.51
C THR A 483 -27.56 -5.76 12.64
N LYS A 484 -28.53 -5.03 13.20
CA LYS A 484 -29.64 -4.45 12.41
C LYS A 484 -29.19 -3.51 11.26
N VAL A 485 -27.99 -2.92 11.31
CA VAL A 485 -27.42 -2.19 10.17
C VAL A 485 -27.11 -3.14 9.01
N LYS A 486 -26.54 -4.32 9.27
CA LYS A 486 -26.14 -5.30 8.25
C LYS A 486 -27.32 -5.69 7.36
N SER A 487 -28.40 -6.21 7.93
CA SER A 487 -29.59 -6.61 7.15
C SER A 487 -30.23 -5.44 6.39
N ARG A 488 -30.26 -4.23 6.97
CA ARG A 488 -30.77 -3.03 6.27
C ARG A 488 -29.91 -2.68 5.05
N ILE A 489 -28.59 -2.74 5.17
CA ILE A 489 -27.68 -2.45 4.07
C ILE A 489 -27.76 -3.52 2.99
N VAL A 490 -27.82 -4.80 3.37
CA VAL A 490 -28.09 -5.88 2.41
C VAL A 490 -29.39 -5.60 1.65
N LEU A 491 -30.49 -5.31 2.34
CA LEU A 491 -31.77 -5.00 1.68
C LEU A 491 -31.65 -3.80 0.72
N LYS A 492 -30.92 -2.75 1.10
CA LYS A 492 -30.67 -1.59 0.23
C LYS A 492 -29.94 -2.02 -1.05
N ILE A 493 -28.87 -2.81 -0.94
CA ILE A 493 -28.07 -3.27 -2.09
C ILE A 493 -28.87 -4.22 -2.99
N LEU A 494 -29.66 -5.13 -2.40
CA LEU A 494 -30.56 -6.01 -3.15
C LEU A 494 -31.57 -5.19 -3.97
N ARG A 495 -32.17 -4.14 -3.40
CA ARG A 495 -33.08 -3.24 -4.12
C ARG A 495 -32.40 -2.44 -5.26
N LEU A 496 -31.08 -2.27 -5.22
CA LEU A 496 -30.28 -1.67 -6.30
C LEU A 496 -29.94 -2.67 -7.42
N GLY A 497 -30.39 -3.93 -7.31
CA GLY A 497 -30.20 -4.95 -8.35
C GLY A 497 -28.93 -5.77 -8.23
N TYR A 498 -28.29 -5.82 -7.06
CA TYR A 498 -27.04 -6.55 -6.83
C TYR A 498 -27.23 -7.69 -5.83
N ASN A 499 -26.68 -8.87 -6.14
CA ASN A 499 -26.60 -9.98 -5.18
C ASN A 499 -25.55 -9.65 -4.11
N VAL A 500 -25.75 -10.14 -2.89
CA VAL A 500 -24.87 -9.82 -1.76
C VAL A 500 -24.41 -11.10 -1.06
N LEU A 501 -23.09 -11.27 -0.94
CA LEU A 501 -22.48 -12.14 0.06
C LEU A 501 -22.10 -11.28 1.27
N LEU A 502 -22.86 -11.35 2.36
CA LEU A 502 -22.43 -10.75 3.62
C LEU A 502 -21.35 -11.64 4.24
N SER A 503 -20.23 -11.04 4.66
CA SER A 503 -19.19 -11.70 5.46
C SER A 503 -18.77 -10.80 6.60
N ASP A 504 -18.78 -11.35 7.81
CA ASP A 504 -18.09 -10.71 8.93
C ASP A 504 -16.58 -10.72 8.66
N VAL A 505 -15.90 -9.69 9.14
CA VAL A 505 -14.45 -9.51 8.94
C VAL A 505 -13.61 -10.50 9.74
N ASP A 506 -14.23 -11.23 10.68
CA ASP A 506 -13.62 -12.32 11.45
C ASP A 506 -13.86 -13.70 10.82
N VAL A 507 -14.33 -13.75 9.57
CA VAL A 507 -14.34 -14.97 8.76
C VAL A 507 -13.05 -15.04 7.94
N TYR A 508 -12.28 -16.12 8.11
CA TYR A 508 -11.07 -16.34 7.30
C TYR A 508 -11.38 -17.23 6.09
N TRP A 509 -10.87 -16.86 4.92
CA TRP A 509 -11.21 -17.50 3.65
C TRP A 509 -10.04 -18.32 3.12
N PHE A 510 -10.25 -19.60 2.83
CA PHE A 510 -9.24 -20.48 2.23
C PHE A 510 -9.36 -20.53 0.72
N HIS A 511 -10.59 -20.46 0.19
CA HIS A 511 -10.91 -20.50 -1.23
C HIS A 511 -12.00 -19.47 -1.57
N ASN A 512 -12.17 -19.14 -2.85
CA ASN A 512 -13.27 -18.28 -3.31
C ASN A 512 -14.60 -19.06 -3.30
N PRO A 513 -15.59 -18.72 -2.45
CA PRO A 513 -16.87 -19.42 -2.37
C PRO A 513 -17.87 -18.98 -3.45
N MET A 514 -17.60 -17.88 -4.17
CA MET A 514 -18.56 -17.28 -5.10
C MET A 514 -19.02 -18.26 -6.20
N PRO A 515 -18.15 -19.05 -6.85
CA PRO A 515 -18.60 -20.02 -7.86
C PRO A 515 -19.60 -21.04 -7.32
N PHE A 516 -19.38 -21.54 -6.08
CA PHE A 516 -20.30 -22.46 -5.40
C PHE A 516 -21.63 -21.77 -5.06
N LEU A 517 -21.58 -20.54 -4.53
CA LEU A 517 -22.80 -19.80 -4.17
C LEU A 517 -23.65 -19.46 -5.40
N HIS A 518 -23.01 -19.16 -6.54
CA HIS A 518 -23.69 -18.92 -7.81
C HIS A 518 -24.39 -20.18 -8.35
N SER A 519 -23.89 -21.38 -8.06
CA SER A 519 -24.49 -22.63 -8.55
C SER A 519 -25.76 -23.06 -7.82
N LEU A 520 -26.14 -22.43 -6.70
CA LEU A 520 -27.31 -22.80 -5.90
C LEU A 520 -28.68 -22.50 -6.55
N GLY A 521 -28.70 -22.01 -7.80
CA GLY A 521 -29.93 -21.71 -8.53
C GLY A 521 -30.63 -20.40 -8.08
N PRO A 522 -31.67 -19.96 -8.79
CA PRO A 522 -32.43 -18.75 -8.47
C PRO A 522 -33.30 -18.93 -7.22
N ALA A 523 -33.86 -17.84 -6.67
CA ALA A 523 -34.75 -17.86 -5.51
C ALA A 523 -34.18 -18.65 -4.32
N THR A 524 -32.87 -18.49 -4.09
CA THR A 524 -32.14 -19.20 -3.04
C THR A 524 -31.41 -18.22 -2.15
N PHE A 525 -31.55 -18.42 -0.84
CA PHE A 525 -30.83 -17.72 0.22
C PHE A 525 -29.94 -18.73 0.95
N ALA A 526 -28.62 -18.56 0.89
CA ALA A 526 -27.68 -19.52 1.47
C ALA A 526 -27.05 -18.94 2.73
N ALA A 527 -27.04 -19.67 3.85
CA ALA A 527 -26.49 -19.16 5.11
C ALA A 527 -25.64 -20.20 5.84
N GLN A 528 -24.60 -19.74 6.53
CA GLN A 528 -23.85 -20.59 7.44
C GLN A 528 -24.73 -21.07 8.60
N SER A 529 -24.42 -22.27 9.13
CA SER A 529 -25.05 -22.79 10.35
C SER A 529 -24.13 -22.63 11.57
N ASP A 530 -24.72 -22.22 12.70
CA ASP A 530 -24.16 -22.29 14.06
C ASP A 530 -24.33 -23.68 14.70
N GLU A 531 -24.91 -24.66 13.99
CA GLU A 531 -24.92 -26.05 14.47
C GLU A 531 -23.53 -26.67 14.33
N PHE A 532 -22.92 -27.00 15.47
CA PHE A 532 -21.54 -27.49 15.54
C PHE A 532 -21.44 -29.01 15.72
N ASN A 533 -22.55 -29.70 16.01
CA ASN A 533 -22.55 -31.16 16.06
C ASN A 533 -22.15 -31.72 14.69
N MET A 534 -21.34 -32.79 14.68
CA MET A 534 -20.78 -33.37 13.45
C MET A 534 -21.83 -34.12 12.60
N THR A 535 -22.92 -34.55 13.23
CA THR A 535 -23.98 -35.35 12.61
C THR A 535 -25.36 -34.72 12.84
N GLY A 536 -26.31 -35.11 12.01
CA GLY A 536 -27.70 -34.65 12.11
C GLY A 536 -27.94 -33.28 11.45
N PRO A 537 -29.18 -32.76 11.58
CA PRO A 537 -29.64 -31.58 10.86
C PRO A 537 -28.83 -30.32 11.21
N ILE A 538 -28.58 -29.48 10.21
CA ILE A 538 -27.89 -28.19 10.36
C ILE A 538 -28.86 -27.00 10.35
N ASN A 539 -30.11 -27.22 9.96
CA ASN A 539 -31.18 -26.22 9.93
C ASN A 539 -32.02 -26.16 11.23
N LEU A 540 -31.45 -26.56 12.38
CA LEU A 540 -32.16 -26.59 13.67
C LEU A 540 -32.58 -25.19 14.16
N PRO A 541 -33.62 -25.08 15.03
CA PRO A 541 -34.09 -23.81 15.57
C PRO A 541 -32.99 -22.90 16.08
N ARG A 542 -32.98 -21.65 15.58
CA ARG A 542 -32.00 -20.61 15.92
C ARG A 542 -30.53 -20.96 15.61
N ARG A 543 -30.29 -21.88 14.67
CA ARG A 543 -28.92 -22.22 14.19
C ARG A 543 -28.51 -21.49 12.92
N LEU A 544 -29.34 -20.65 12.31
CA LEU A 544 -28.89 -19.82 11.19
C LEU A 544 -27.88 -18.78 11.71
N ASN A 545 -26.71 -18.68 11.08
CA ASN A 545 -25.69 -17.69 11.38
C ASN A 545 -25.82 -16.49 10.43
N SER A 546 -25.89 -15.27 10.99
CA SER A 546 -26.04 -14.04 10.18
C SER A 546 -24.73 -13.33 9.86
N GLY A 547 -23.58 -13.96 10.14
CA GLY A 547 -22.24 -13.43 9.84
C GLY A 547 -21.65 -13.93 8.52
N PHE A 548 -22.27 -14.93 7.87
CA PHE A 548 -21.90 -15.36 6.52
C PHE A 548 -23.12 -15.90 5.76
N TYR A 549 -23.63 -15.14 4.79
CA TYR A 549 -24.76 -15.57 3.95
C TYR A 549 -24.79 -14.90 2.57
N TYR A 550 -25.33 -15.61 1.58
CA TYR A 550 -25.55 -15.14 0.22
C TYR A 550 -27.04 -14.92 -0.07
N ALA A 551 -27.37 -13.71 -0.50
CA ALA A 551 -28.72 -13.27 -0.84
C ALA A 551 -28.76 -12.81 -2.30
N ARG A 552 -29.72 -13.33 -3.07
CA ARG A 552 -29.91 -12.92 -4.47
C ARG A 552 -30.84 -11.72 -4.58
N SER A 553 -30.58 -10.86 -5.55
CA SER A 553 -31.43 -9.72 -5.89
C SER A 553 -32.63 -10.19 -6.72
N ASP A 554 -33.54 -10.92 -6.10
CA ASP A 554 -34.84 -11.32 -6.67
C ASP A 554 -35.99 -10.92 -5.75
N ASN A 555 -37.22 -10.92 -6.29
CA ASN A 555 -38.39 -10.43 -5.58
C ASN A 555 -38.67 -11.23 -4.29
N ALA A 556 -38.48 -12.55 -4.33
CA ALA A 556 -38.69 -13.42 -3.17
C ALA A 556 -37.72 -13.07 -2.03
N THR A 557 -36.43 -12.97 -2.35
CA THR A 557 -35.38 -12.62 -1.38
C THR A 557 -35.56 -11.22 -0.82
N ILE A 558 -35.90 -10.24 -1.67
CA ILE A 558 -36.14 -8.86 -1.23
C ILE A 558 -37.32 -8.80 -0.26
N THR A 559 -38.45 -9.45 -0.58
CA THR A 559 -39.61 -9.50 0.32
C THR A 559 -39.29 -10.21 1.63
N ALA A 560 -38.55 -11.33 1.61
CA ALA A 560 -38.13 -12.01 2.82
C ALA A 560 -37.20 -11.14 3.68
N MET A 561 -36.25 -10.41 3.07
CA MET A 561 -35.38 -9.47 3.76
C MET A 561 -36.15 -8.28 4.37
N GLU A 562 -37.19 -7.78 3.71
CA GLU A 562 -38.09 -6.76 4.27
C GLU A 562 -38.80 -7.27 5.53
N MET A 563 -39.28 -8.53 5.49
CA MET A 563 -39.89 -9.18 6.65
C MET A 563 -38.90 -9.34 7.81
N ILE A 564 -37.66 -9.76 7.51
CA ILE A 564 -36.57 -9.88 8.50
C ILE A 564 -36.27 -8.54 9.16
N VAL A 565 -36.03 -7.49 8.36
CA VAL A 565 -35.72 -6.15 8.87
C VAL A 565 -36.87 -5.61 9.72
N LYS A 566 -38.12 -5.80 9.29
CA LYS A 566 -39.32 -5.41 10.04
C LYS A 566 -39.43 -6.16 11.37
N HIS A 567 -39.21 -7.47 11.36
CA HIS A 567 -39.23 -8.31 12.57
C HIS A 567 -38.12 -7.92 13.54
N ALA A 568 -36.89 -7.75 13.05
CA ALA A 568 -35.73 -7.37 13.85
C ALA A 568 -35.92 -5.99 14.50
N THR A 569 -36.47 -5.01 13.77
CA THR A 569 -36.76 -3.67 14.29
C THR A 569 -37.68 -3.71 15.50
N ASN A 570 -38.71 -4.56 15.46
CA ASN A 570 -39.69 -4.72 16.53
C ASN A 570 -39.22 -5.65 17.68
N SER A 571 -38.02 -6.24 17.56
CA SER A 571 -37.45 -7.13 18.56
C SER A 571 -36.40 -6.43 19.43
N GLY A 572 -36.33 -6.79 20.71
CA GLY A 572 -35.22 -6.44 21.62
C GLY A 572 -34.01 -7.38 21.48
N LEU A 573 -33.92 -8.15 20.40
CA LEU A 573 -32.85 -9.13 20.13
C LEU A 573 -31.92 -8.61 19.01
N SER A 574 -30.84 -9.34 18.76
CA SER A 574 -30.05 -9.19 17.53
C SER A 574 -30.88 -9.61 16.31
N GLU A 575 -30.38 -9.33 15.11
CA GLU A 575 -31.11 -9.70 13.88
C GLU A 575 -31.15 -11.21 13.62
N GLN A 576 -30.14 -11.97 14.06
CA GLN A 576 -29.97 -13.39 13.71
C GLN A 576 -31.19 -14.28 14.05
N PRO A 577 -31.82 -14.19 15.23
CA PRO A 577 -33.08 -14.89 15.49
C PRO A 577 -34.19 -14.54 14.49
N SER A 578 -34.24 -13.30 14.01
CA SER A 578 -35.25 -12.86 13.03
C SER A 578 -35.04 -13.50 11.66
N PHE A 579 -33.79 -13.76 11.25
CA PHE A 579 -33.54 -14.55 10.04
C PHE A 579 -34.16 -15.94 10.16
N TYR A 580 -33.90 -16.66 11.25
CA TYR A 580 -34.43 -18.01 11.42
C TYR A 580 -35.96 -18.01 11.50
N ASP A 581 -36.55 -17.18 12.38
CA ASP A 581 -37.99 -17.19 12.63
C ASP A 581 -38.81 -16.81 11.39
N ILE A 582 -38.28 -15.95 10.53
CA ILE A 582 -38.93 -15.56 9.26
C ILE A 582 -38.71 -16.61 8.18
N LEU A 583 -37.48 -17.08 7.99
CA LEU A 583 -37.13 -17.94 6.85
C LEU A 583 -37.51 -19.40 7.06
N CYS A 584 -37.31 -19.93 8.26
CA CYS A 584 -37.60 -21.33 8.62
C CYS A 584 -38.87 -21.49 9.46
N GLY A 585 -39.53 -20.38 9.82
CA GLY A 585 -40.66 -20.38 10.75
C GLY A 585 -40.21 -20.57 12.19
N LYS A 586 -41.04 -20.13 13.13
CA LYS A 586 -40.83 -20.39 14.57
C LYS A 586 -40.71 -21.89 14.81
N ASP A 587 -39.72 -22.26 15.63
CA ASP A 587 -39.39 -23.65 15.96
C ASP A 587 -39.10 -24.55 14.74
N GLY A 588 -38.83 -23.96 13.57
CA GLY A 588 -38.48 -24.69 12.35
C GLY A 588 -39.68 -25.27 11.60
N ALA A 589 -40.86 -24.65 11.73
CA ALA A 589 -42.11 -25.12 11.10
C ALA A 589 -42.04 -25.30 9.57
N ASN A 590 -41.12 -24.58 8.90
CA ASN A 590 -40.97 -24.59 7.45
C ASN A 590 -39.70 -25.34 6.98
N ARG A 591 -39.08 -26.13 7.84
CA ARG A 591 -37.92 -26.95 7.47
C ARG A 591 -38.32 -28.05 6.48
N ILE A 592 -37.45 -28.27 5.51
CA ILE A 592 -37.53 -29.40 4.57
C ILE A 592 -36.22 -30.16 4.67
N GLY A 593 -36.29 -31.41 5.13
CA GLY A 593 -35.10 -32.20 5.40
C GLY A 593 -34.15 -31.56 6.43
N ASP A 594 -32.87 -31.83 6.28
CA ASP A 594 -31.85 -31.59 7.31
C ASP A 594 -31.04 -30.30 7.10
N ASP A 595 -31.17 -29.68 5.93
CA ASP A 595 -30.33 -28.57 5.48
C ASP A 595 -31.12 -27.47 4.75
N THR A 596 -32.43 -27.61 4.54
CA THR A 596 -33.22 -26.58 3.86
C THR A 596 -34.44 -26.11 4.62
N CYS A 597 -34.93 -24.92 4.28
CA CYS A 597 -36.24 -24.42 4.64
C CYS A 597 -36.92 -23.82 3.41
N LEU A 598 -38.25 -23.79 3.38
CA LEU A 598 -39.02 -23.13 2.33
C LEU A 598 -39.92 -22.06 2.94
N GLU A 599 -39.63 -20.79 2.68
CA GLU A 599 -40.45 -19.69 3.20
C GLU A 599 -41.78 -19.62 2.42
N PRO A 600 -42.93 -19.76 3.09
CA PRO A 600 -44.21 -20.03 2.43
C PRO A 600 -44.83 -18.83 1.70
N ASN A 601 -44.48 -17.59 2.06
CA ASN A 601 -45.09 -16.41 1.44
C ASN A 601 -44.42 -16.04 0.11
N THR A 602 -43.15 -16.36 -0.04
CA THR A 602 -42.31 -15.98 -1.17
C THR A 602 -41.82 -17.17 -1.98
N ASN A 603 -42.02 -18.40 -1.49
CA ASN A 603 -41.42 -19.64 -2.00
C ASN A 603 -39.88 -19.57 -2.09
N LEU A 604 -39.26 -18.76 -1.22
CA LEU A 604 -37.82 -18.66 -1.14
C LEU A 604 -37.24 -19.93 -0.54
N THR A 605 -36.27 -20.54 -1.21
CA THR A 605 -35.54 -21.70 -0.68
C THR A 605 -34.36 -21.22 0.14
N ILE A 606 -34.26 -21.68 1.38
CA ILE A 606 -33.12 -21.41 2.25
C ILE A 606 -32.25 -22.65 2.29
N VAL A 607 -30.97 -22.48 1.98
CA VAL A 607 -29.96 -23.54 2.00
C VAL A 607 -28.99 -23.25 3.14
N PHE A 608 -28.91 -24.16 4.10
CA PHE A 608 -27.88 -24.13 5.12
C PHE A 608 -26.59 -24.69 4.52
N LEU A 609 -25.55 -23.87 4.49
CA LEU A 609 -24.25 -24.24 3.96
C LEU A 609 -23.65 -25.38 4.81
N SER A 610 -23.09 -26.39 4.14
CA SER A 610 -22.44 -27.52 4.81
C SER A 610 -21.42 -27.04 5.83
N ARG A 611 -21.48 -27.58 7.05
CA ARG A 611 -20.54 -27.27 8.14
C ARG A 611 -19.11 -27.76 7.88
N ASP A 612 -18.89 -28.69 6.94
CA ASP A 612 -17.55 -29.10 6.51
C ASP A 612 -16.93 -28.06 5.56
N MET A 613 -17.74 -27.50 4.66
CA MET A 613 -17.31 -26.50 3.68
C MET A 613 -17.27 -25.08 4.27
N PHE A 614 -18.19 -24.78 5.20
CA PHE A 614 -18.37 -23.46 5.81
C PHE A 614 -18.42 -23.55 7.36
N PRO A 615 -17.38 -24.10 8.01
CA PRO A 615 -17.36 -24.31 9.45
C PRO A 615 -17.52 -23.03 10.27
N ASN A 616 -18.37 -23.11 11.30
CA ASN A 616 -18.39 -22.15 12.38
C ASN A 616 -17.24 -22.41 13.37
N GLY A 617 -17.01 -21.47 14.29
CA GLY A 617 -15.87 -21.48 15.19
C GLY A 617 -15.91 -22.49 16.34
N ALA A 618 -16.97 -23.28 16.46
CA ALA A 618 -17.06 -24.41 17.39
C ALA A 618 -17.00 -25.78 16.67
N TYR A 619 -17.01 -25.79 15.33
CA TYR A 619 -17.07 -27.03 14.56
C TYR A 619 -15.76 -27.83 14.65
N SER A 620 -15.88 -29.11 15.00
CA SER A 620 -14.80 -30.12 14.95
C SER A 620 -13.50 -29.74 15.67
N GLY A 621 -13.56 -28.80 16.62
CA GLY A 621 -12.37 -28.28 17.31
C GLY A 621 -11.30 -27.72 16.37
N LEU A 622 -11.69 -27.17 15.21
CA LEU A 622 -10.75 -26.74 14.17
C LEU A 622 -9.80 -25.64 14.68
N TRP A 623 -10.29 -24.70 15.49
CA TRP A 623 -9.47 -23.62 16.06
C TRP A 623 -8.51 -24.09 17.15
N GLU A 624 -8.78 -25.23 17.79
CA GLU A 624 -7.94 -25.83 18.84
C GLU A 624 -6.74 -26.59 18.26
N LYS A 625 -6.73 -26.86 16.95
CA LYS A 625 -5.58 -27.39 16.20
C LYS A 625 -4.52 -26.30 16.01
N LYS A 626 -3.95 -25.81 17.13
CA LYS A 626 -3.12 -24.60 17.27
C LYS A 626 -1.97 -24.40 16.27
N HIS A 627 -1.53 -25.44 15.57
CA HIS A 627 -0.41 -25.36 14.62
C HIS A 627 -0.78 -25.76 13.19
N ASP A 628 -2.05 -26.11 12.94
CA ASP A 628 -2.45 -26.55 11.61
C ASP A 628 -3.93 -26.34 11.29
N VAL A 629 -4.50 -25.20 11.74
CA VAL A 629 -5.88 -24.83 11.36
C VAL A 629 -6.00 -24.76 9.84
N GLN A 630 -4.96 -24.27 9.15
CA GLN A 630 -4.94 -24.15 7.70
C GLN A 630 -4.98 -25.51 6.99
N SER A 631 -4.12 -26.49 7.31
CA SER A 631 -4.20 -27.78 6.63
C SER A 631 -5.42 -28.57 7.07
N ALA A 632 -5.83 -28.51 8.34
CA ALA A 632 -7.05 -29.14 8.80
C ALA A 632 -8.30 -28.66 8.02
N CYS A 633 -8.34 -27.38 7.66
CA CYS A 633 -9.43 -26.83 6.87
C CYS A 633 -9.31 -27.22 5.38
N ARG A 634 -8.08 -27.26 4.84
CA ARG A 634 -7.83 -27.75 3.47
C ARG A 634 -8.17 -29.23 3.30
N GLU A 635 -7.89 -30.07 4.29
CA GLU A 635 -8.18 -31.52 4.28
C GLU A 635 -9.67 -31.81 4.14
N ILE A 636 -10.53 -31.02 4.80
CA ILE A 636 -11.99 -31.16 4.69
C ILE A 636 -12.59 -30.36 3.53
N GLY A 637 -11.74 -29.68 2.74
CA GLY A 637 -12.19 -28.88 1.58
C GLY A 637 -12.97 -27.62 1.95
N CYS A 638 -12.67 -27.00 3.09
CA CYS A 638 -13.39 -25.81 3.51
C CYS A 638 -13.13 -24.60 2.58
N PHE A 639 -14.16 -23.77 2.37
CA PHE A 639 -14.01 -22.46 1.74
C PHE A 639 -13.61 -21.41 2.76
N ILE A 640 -14.17 -21.45 3.96
CA ILE A 640 -14.00 -20.45 5.01
C ILE A 640 -13.93 -21.11 6.40
N ILE A 641 -13.50 -20.36 7.41
CA ILE A 641 -13.75 -20.67 8.82
C ILE A 641 -14.15 -19.39 9.56
N HIS A 642 -15.24 -19.44 10.32
CA HIS A 642 -15.71 -18.29 11.10
C HIS A 642 -15.04 -18.28 12.47
N ASN A 643 -14.48 -17.13 12.88
CA ASN A 643 -13.93 -16.89 14.22
C ASN A 643 -15.04 -16.50 15.24
N ASN A 644 -16.25 -17.05 15.11
CA ASN A 644 -17.32 -16.94 16.11
C ASN A 644 -17.16 -18.00 17.23
N TRP A 645 -18.06 -18.05 18.21
CA TRP A 645 -17.95 -18.91 19.41
C TRP A 645 -16.78 -18.60 20.36
N VAL A 646 -16.21 -17.38 20.27
CA VAL A 646 -15.27 -16.84 21.26
C VAL A 646 -15.74 -15.45 21.68
N ASN A 647 -15.76 -15.20 23.00
CA ASN A 647 -16.20 -13.92 23.55
C ASN A 647 -15.03 -12.97 23.78
N GLY A 648 -15.18 -11.73 23.34
CA GLY A 648 -14.20 -10.66 23.49
C GLY A 648 -13.26 -10.53 22.30
N ARG A 649 -13.13 -9.30 21.81
CA ARG A 649 -12.31 -8.92 20.65
C ARG A 649 -10.85 -9.38 20.78
N ARG A 650 -10.22 -9.11 21.92
CA ARG A 650 -8.80 -9.48 22.14
C ARG A 650 -8.57 -10.98 21.96
N LYS A 651 -9.52 -11.81 22.41
CA LYS A 651 -9.44 -13.27 22.24
C LYS A 651 -9.65 -13.67 20.77
N LYS A 652 -10.55 -13.01 20.04
CA LYS A 652 -10.73 -13.21 18.58
C LYS A 652 -9.44 -12.93 17.81
N LEU A 653 -8.86 -11.74 18.03
CA LEU A 653 -7.59 -11.33 17.41
C LEU A 653 -6.48 -12.33 17.74
N GLN A 654 -6.30 -12.63 19.03
CA GLN A 654 -5.27 -13.57 19.47
C GLN A 654 -5.45 -14.97 18.88
N ARG A 655 -6.69 -15.50 18.83
CA ARG A 655 -6.98 -16.82 18.25
C ARG A 655 -6.61 -16.87 16.78
N GLN A 656 -6.97 -15.84 16.02
CA GLN A 656 -6.71 -15.78 14.59
C GLN A 656 -5.22 -15.60 14.27
N MET A 657 -4.55 -14.66 14.94
CA MET A 657 -3.11 -14.43 14.78
C MET A 657 -2.28 -15.64 15.20
N ALA A 658 -2.58 -16.25 16.35
CA ALA A 658 -1.84 -17.41 16.84
C ALA A 658 -2.02 -18.66 15.97
N SER A 659 -3.09 -18.71 15.16
CA SER A 659 -3.36 -19.80 14.22
C SER A 659 -2.70 -19.60 12.85
N GLY A 660 -1.96 -18.50 12.64
CA GLY A 660 -1.36 -18.16 11.35
C GLY A 660 -2.37 -17.69 10.29
N LEU A 661 -3.62 -17.42 10.67
CA LEU A 661 -4.70 -16.98 9.77
C LEU A 661 -4.80 -15.45 9.73
N TRP A 662 -3.67 -14.79 9.52
CA TRP A 662 -3.53 -13.33 9.58
C TRP A 662 -2.61 -12.81 8.47
N ASP A 663 -3.16 -12.03 7.55
CA ASP A 663 -2.53 -11.64 6.28
C ASP A 663 -2.17 -10.14 6.23
N TYR A 664 -2.15 -9.43 7.36
CA TYR A 664 -1.83 -7.99 7.42
C TYR A 664 -0.78 -7.69 8.50
N ASP A 665 0.22 -6.87 8.18
CA ASP A 665 1.16 -6.36 9.18
C ASP A 665 0.79 -4.91 9.54
N PRO A 666 0.23 -4.66 10.75
CA PRO A 666 -0.12 -3.31 11.18
C PRO A 666 1.08 -2.38 11.34
N SER A 667 2.29 -2.94 11.52
CA SER A 667 3.51 -2.15 11.74
C SER A 667 4.03 -1.54 10.44
N SER A 668 4.05 -2.29 9.34
CA SER A 668 4.40 -1.78 8.01
C SER A 668 3.19 -1.26 7.21
N ARG A 669 1.96 -1.53 7.67
CA ARG A 669 0.70 -1.24 6.96
C ARG A 669 0.62 -1.91 5.58
N LEU A 670 1.16 -3.12 5.48
CA LEU A 670 1.19 -3.92 4.27
C LEU A 670 0.43 -5.22 4.46
N CYS A 671 -0.14 -5.72 3.38
CA CYS A 671 -0.49 -7.13 3.33
C CYS A 671 0.79 -7.97 3.48
N VAL A 672 0.67 -9.12 4.17
CA VAL A 672 1.80 -10.02 4.38
C VAL A 672 2.16 -10.65 3.04
N GLN A 673 3.27 -10.21 2.46
CA GLN A 673 3.79 -10.73 1.20
C GLN A 673 4.87 -11.78 1.45
N ASN A 674 4.89 -12.85 0.65
CA ASN A 674 6.02 -13.80 0.64
C ASN A 674 7.05 -13.36 -0.41
N TRP A 675 7.92 -12.42 -0.03
CA TRP A 675 9.05 -11.97 -0.86
C TRP A 675 10.31 -12.86 -0.70
N SER A 676 10.27 -13.89 0.15
CA SER A 676 11.42 -14.72 0.51
C SER A 676 11.91 -15.64 -0.62
N ASP A 677 11.09 -15.84 -1.66
CA ASP A 677 11.46 -16.63 -2.83
C ASP A 677 12.13 -15.77 -3.90
N ALA A 678 13.44 -15.58 -3.76
CA ALA A 678 14.31 -15.01 -4.80
C ALA A 678 14.21 -15.75 -6.16
N LYS A 679 13.62 -16.95 -6.18
CA LYS A 679 13.29 -17.73 -7.39
C LYS A 679 12.17 -17.13 -8.24
N ARG A 680 11.36 -16.17 -7.75
CA ARG A 680 10.32 -15.52 -8.57
C ARG A 680 10.85 -14.66 -9.72
N PHE A 681 12.15 -14.35 -9.71
CA PHE A 681 12.80 -13.64 -10.80
C PHE A 681 13.38 -14.56 -11.89
N SER A 682 13.18 -15.88 -11.81
CA SER A 682 13.57 -16.77 -12.90
C SER A 682 12.56 -16.67 -14.04
N VAL A 683 13.04 -16.28 -15.22
CA VAL A 683 12.37 -16.43 -16.51
C VAL A 683 11.76 -17.84 -16.57
N GLN A 684 10.43 -17.94 -16.59
CA GLN A 684 9.77 -19.17 -17.02
C GLN A 684 10.11 -19.32 -18.50
N ASN A 685 10.97 -20.28 -18.83
CA ASN A 685 10.98 -20.82 -20.17
C ASN A 685 9.66 -21.57 -20.30
N ASP A 686 8.72 -21.00 -21.05
CA ASP A 686 7.49 -21.67 -21.43
C ASP A 686 7.85 -22.94 -22.23
N ASP A 687 7.68 -24.11 -21.62
CA ASP A 687 7.44 -25.32 -22.38
C ASP A 687 6.02 -25.22 -22.97
N PRO A 688 5.81 -25.54 -24.26
CA PRO A 688 4.52 -25.37 -24.90
C PRO A 688 3.50 -26.32 -24.26
N VAL A 689 2.46 -25.74 -23.67
CA VAL A 689 1.27 -26.47 -23.21
C VAL A 689 0.60 -27.09 -24.43
N SER A 690 0.69 -28.42 -24.55
CA SER A 690 -0.14 -29.19 -25.47
C SER A 690 -1.57 -29.18 -24.95
N TYR A 691 -2.49 -28.67 -25.75
CA TYR A 691 -3.91 -28.96 -25.57
C TYR A 691 -4.18 -30.38 -26.04
N ASP A 692 -4.47 -31.28 -25.10
CA ASP A 692 -5.29 -32.47 -25.32
C ASP A 692 -6.33 -32.54 -24.19
#